data_AF-A0A438GZC5-F1
#
_entry.id   AF-A0A438GZC5-F1
#
_cell.length_a   1.000
_cell.length_b   1.000
_cell.length_c   1.000
_cell.angle_alpha   90.00
_cell.angle_beta   90.00
_cell.angle_gamma   90.00
#
_symmetry.space_group_name_H-M   'P 1'
#
loop_
_entity.id
_entity.type
_entity.pdbx_description
1 polymer ?
#
loop_
_entity_poly.entity_id
_entity_poly.type
_entity_poly.pdbx_seq_one_letter_code
_entity_poly.pdbx_strand_id
1 'polypeptide(L)'
;MPSELGSSVGAAVAASLTIPSDSEQTVTFSLAWDCPEINFSKERTYYRRYTKFYGTRGDAAAKIAHDAILDHGHWESQIEAWQKPVLEDKRFPEWYPITLFNELYYLNSGGTVWTDGSPPVHSFTSIIERKFSLDRSRSDLKNTVSISHHNDTAVDILERMTSVLEQVHTPVTSNSAFGPNLLQQGEENIGQFLYLEGVEYFMWNTNDVHFYSSFALIMLFPKLELSIQRDFAASVMMHDPSKMKLLCNGKWVSRKVLGAVPHDVGNYDPWFEVNGYNLYNTDRWKDLNPKFVLQVYRDVVATGDKNFAKAVWPSVYVALAYMNQFDKDGDGMIENEGFPDQTYDTWSVSGVSAYSGGLWVAALQAASALARVVGDKGSEDYFWFKFQKAKGVYQKLWNGSYFNYDDSDGSSSSSIQADQLAGQWYARACGLSPIVDEDKAKSALEKVYHYNVLKSREIWSGVTYGVAATMIHEGLVDMAFQTASGVYEAAWSQEGLGYSFQTPESWNTDDQYRSLCYMRPLAIWAMQWAFSQPKLHKYEANPEMNEDSLVLQHAGFSRVARLLKLPDEDVSRSALQWLYVGVSLKCNVHQNFRLLVNGEGKMVGSGSFGTVHLAMSKATGGLFVVKSAQEGPGLKSLENEATMLEKLHSPYIVRCMGRDSFVGRQGEGRLNLFMEYMAGGSLSNVADKFGGILEEKVIRLYTREILQGLKYLHKNEIVHCDLKCQNVLLGSSGNVKLADFGCAKRLRDLKSKGASMTSWQSISGLLCGWPLKF
;
A
#
# COMPACT_ATOMS: atom_id res chain seq x y z
N MET A 1 16.36 23.13 -17.05
CA MET A 1 17.38 23.81 -17.89
C MET A 1 17.02 25.29 -17.91
N PRO A 2 17.96 26.23 -17.77
CA PRO A 2 17.70 27.61 -18.18
C PRO A 2 17.45 27.63 -19.69
N SER A 3 16.55 28.51 -20.12
CA SER A 3 16.21 28.74 -21.52
C SER A 3 17.36 29.41 -22.28
N GLU A 4 17.53 29.08 -23.56
CA GLU A 4 18.57 29.67 -24.40
C GLU A 4 18.31 31.16 -24.68
N LEU A 5 19.38 31.94 -24.84
CA LEU A 5 19.28 33.38 -25.09
C LEU A 5 18.55 33.63 -26.43
N GLY A 6 17.43 34.36 -26.39
CA GLY A 6 16.60 34.62 -27.56
C GLY A 6 15.50 33.57 -27.82
N SER A 7 15.41 32.51 -27.03
CA SER A 7 14.25 31.62 -27.05
C SER A 7 13.00 32.31 -26.48
N SER A 8 11.82 31.98 -27.01
CA SER A 8 10.55 32.48 -26.48
C SER A 8 10.20 31.74 -25.19
N VAL A 9 10.33 32.41 -24.05
CA VAL A 9 10.12 31.84 -22.70
C VAL A 9 8.71 32.01 -22.16
N GLY A 10 7.86 32.75 -22.87
CA GLY A 10 6.48 33.04 -22.48
C GLY A 10 5.76 33.82 -23.57
N ALA A 11 4.45 33.91 -23.46
CA ALA A 11 3.59 34.66 -24.37
C ALA A 11 2.69 35.61 -23.57
N ALA A 12 2.29 36.72 -24.19
CA ALA A 12 1.29 37.64 -23.65
C ALA A 12 0.12 37.73 -24.63
N VAL A 13 -1.10 37.61 -24.11
CA VAL A 13 -2.34 37.82 -24.87
C VAL A 13 -3.04 39.02 -24.23
N ALA A 14 -3.44 39.98 -25.04
CA ALA A 14 -4.11 41.20 -24.59
C ALA A 14 -5.27 41.52 -25.53
N ALA A 15 -6.36 42.02 -24.97
CA ALA A 15 -7.49 42.59 -25.68
C ALA A 15 -7.59 44.08 -25.37
N SER A 16 -8.09 44.86 -26.32
CA SER A 16 -8.34 46.29 -26.15
C SER A 16 -9.76 46.60 -26.61
N LEU A 17 -10.50 47.32 -25.77
CA LEU A 17 -11.88 47.73 -26.01
C LEU A 17 -12.09 49.16 -25.52
N THR A 18 -13.02 49.87 -26.16
CA THR A 18 -13.54 51.15 -25.69
C THR A 18 -14.90 50.88 -25.07
N ILE A 19 -15.09 51.24 -23.80
CA ILE A 19 -16.36 51.08 -23.08
C ILE A 19 -17.08 52.45 -23.07
N PRO A 20 -18.22 52.61 -23.75
CA PRO A 20 -19.06 53.80 -23.63
C PRO A 20 -19.54 54.05 -22.19
N SER A 21 -19.89 55.31 -21.88
CA SER A 21 -20.57 55.65 -20.62
C SER A 21 -21.82 54.79 -20.45
N ASP A 22 -22.08 54.35 -19.21
CA ASP A 22 -23.28 53.61 -18.83
C ASP A 22 -23.49 52.30 -19.62
N SER A 23 -22.38 51.67 -20.06
CA SER A 23 -22.39 50.39 -20.76
C SER A 23 -21.42 49.39 -20.15
N GLU A 24 -21.74 48.10 -20.30
CA GLU A 24 -20.90 46.98 -19.91
C GLU A 24 -20.42 46.23 -21.16
N GLN A 25 -19.21 45.67 -21.11
CA GLN A 25 -18.64 44.84 -22.17
C GLN A 25 -17.82 43.70 -21.54
N THR A 26 -18.05 42.47 -21.98
CA THR A 26 -17.36 41.28 -21.48
C THR A 26 -16.25 40.85 -22.45
N VAL A 27 -15.08 40.50 -21.92
CA VAL A 27 -14.00 39.88 -22.70
C VAL A 27 -13.58 38.59 -22.03
N THR A 28 -13.85 37.46 -22.69
CA THR A 28 -13.50 36.13 -22.20
C THR A 28 -12.08 35.74 -22.61
N PHE A 29 -11.30 35.25 -21.67
CA PHE A 29 -10.01 34.60 -21.90
C PHE A 29 -10.09 33.15 -21.45
N SER A 30 -9.25 32.29 -22.03
CA SER A 30 -9.13 30.88 -21.63
C SER A 30 -7.66 30.50 -21.51
N LEU A 31 -7.34 29.70 -20.50
CA LEU A 31 -6.04 29.07 -20.29
C LEU A 31 -6.24 27.56 -20.28
N ALA A 32 -5.51 26.87 -21.14
CA ALA A 32 -5.47 25.41 -21.18
C ALA A 32 -4.03 24.92 -21.26
N TRP A 33 -3.80 23.73 -20.72
CA TRP A 33 -2.53 23.02 -20.78
C TRP A 33 -2.78 21.60 -21.31
N ASP A 34 -1.87 21.13 -22.17
CA ASP A 34 -1.85 19.74 -22.62
C ASP A 34 -0.56 19.09 -22.11
N CYS A 35 -0.73 18.21 -21.13
CA CYS A 35 0.32 17.37 -20.54
C CYS A 35 -0.27 15.95 -20.50
N PRO A 36 -0.32 15.25 -21.64
CA PRO A 36 -1.19 14.08 -21.82
C PRO A 36 -0.75 12.89 -20.97
N GLU A 37 0.50 12.87 -20.54
CA GLU A 37 1.12 11.78 -19.79
C GLU A 37 1.27 12.08 -18.30
N ILE A 38 1.19 11.02 -17.50
CA ILE A 38 1.57 10.96 -16.09
C ILE A 38 2.64 9.89 -15.97
N ASN A 39 3.81 10.27 -15.49
CA ASN A 39 4.92 9.36 -15.24
C ASN A 39 5.07 9.14 -13.73
N PHE A 40 5.00 7.88 -13.30
CA PHE A 40 5.32 7.48 -11.93
C PHE A 40 6.78 6.98 -11.86
N SER A 41 7.44 7.20 -10.72
CA SER A 41 8.91 7.07 -10.55
C SER A 41 9.53 5.70 -10.83
N LYS A 42 8.74 4.66 -11.13
CA LYS A 42 9.20 3.38 -11.67
C LYS A 42 8.94 3.21 -13.18
N GLU A 43 8.96 4.32 -13.92
CA GLU A 43 8.90 4.37 -15.38
C GLU A 43 7.58 3.89 -16.01
N ARG A 44 6.50 3.72 -15.22
CA ARG A 44 5.14 3.52 -15.75
C ARG A 44 4.57 4.87 -16.18
N THR A 45 4.14 4.94 -17.44
CA THR A 45 3.51 6.14 -18.01
C THR A 45 2.07 5.86 -18.41
N TYR A 46 1.13 6.65 -17.89
CA TYR A 46 -0.31 6.58 -18.17
C TYR A 46 -0.76 7.83 -18.92
N TYR A 47 -1.79 7.71 -19.76
CA TYR A 47 -2.46 8.89 -20.31
C TYR A 47 -3.53 9.42 -19.35
N ARG A 48 -3.67 10.75 -19.30
CA ARG A 48 -4.72 11.46 -18.54
C ARG A 48 -6.08 11.27 -19.19
N ARG A 49 -7.17 11.24 -18.41
CA ARG A 49 -8.52 10.96 -18.93
C ARG A 49 -8.95 11.86 -20.10
N TYR A 50 -8.61 13.15 -20.09
CA TYR A 50 -9.01 14.07 -21.16
C TYR A 50 -8.49 13.68 -22.55
N THR A 51 -7.43 12.88 -22.62
CA THR A 51 -6.86 12.37 -23.89
C THR A 51 -7.84 11.49 -24.67
N LYS A 52 -8.88 10.92 -24.03
CA LYS A 52 -9.98 10.25 -24.74
C LYS A 52 -10.79 11.18 -25.64
N PHE A 53 -10.84 12.47 -25.34
CA PHE A 53 -11.61 13.47 -26.10
C PHE A 53 -10.73 14.32 -27.03
N TYR A 54 -9.46 14.51 -26.65
CA TYR A 54 -8.54 15.44 -27.32
C TYR A 54 -7.34 14.77 -28.00
N GLY A 55 -7.11 13.47 -27.77
CA GLY A 55 -5.93 12.75 -28.26
C GLY A 55 -4.74 12.79 -27.29
N THR A 56 -3.67 12.06 -27.64
CA THR A 56 -2.51 11.81 -26.76
C THR A 56 -1.22 12.49 -27.22
N ARG A 57 -1.27 13.33 -28.27
CA ARG A 57 -0.07 13.84 -28.97
C ARG A 57 0.63 15.03 -28.32
N GLY A 58 0.02 15.67 -27.31
CA GLY A 58 0.57 16.91 -26.71
C GLY A 58 0.33 18.18 -27.54
N ASP A 59 -0.62 18.15 -28.50
CA ASP A 59 -0.96 19.28 -29.38
C ASP A 59 -2.39 19.81 -29.22
N ALA A 60 -3.10 19.41 -28.16
CA ALA A 60 -4.50 19.75 -27.94
C ALA A 60 -4.76 21.06 -27.20
N ALA A 61 -3.77 21.69 -26.55
CA ALA A 61 -3.98 22.85 -25.68
C ALA A 61 -4.76 24.00 -26.34
N ALA A 62 -4.46 24.31 -27.61
CA ALA A 62 -5.18 25.33 -28.37
C ALA A 62 -6.65 24.95 -28.64
N LYS A 63 -6.94 23.66 -28.86
CA LYS A 63 -8.31 23.15 -29.03
C LYS A 63 -9.07 23.19 -27.70
N ILE A 64 -8.46 22.75 -26.60
CA ILE A 64 -9.07 22.81 -25.26
C ILE A 64 -9.41 24.27 -24.90
N ALA A 65 -8.51 25.21 -25.16
CA ALA A 65 -8.75 26.64 -24.92
C ALA A 65 -9.88 27.20 -25.81
N HIS A 66 -9.93 26.81 -27.08
CA HIS A 66 -10.98 27.19 -28.03
C HIS A 66 -12.36 26.66 -27.58
N ASP A 67 -12.46 25.36 -27.30
CA ASP A 67 -13.70 24.71 -26.91
C ASP A 67 -14.22 25.32 -25.58
N ALA A 68 -13.32 25.64 -24.63
CA ALA A 68 -13.67 26.39 -23.42
C ALA A 68 -14.20 27.81 -23.68
N ILE A 69 -13.66 28.55 -24.67
CA ILE A 69 -14.20 29.88 -25.03
C ILE A 69 -15.62 29.75 -25.61
N LEU A 70 -15.91 28.69 -26.38
CA LEU A 70 -17.25 28.48 -26.95
C LEU A 70 -18.27 28.00 -25.91
N ASP A 71 -17.86 27.08 -25.02
CA ASP A 71 -18.80 26.35 -24.15
C ASP A 71 -18.91 26.90 -22.71
N HIS A 72 -18.08 27.86 -22.28
CA HIS A 72 -18.05 28.34 -20.88
C HIS A 72 -19.43 28.71 -20.33
N GLY A 73 -20.27 29.48 -21.05
CA GLY A 73 -21.61 29.85 -20.59
C GLY A 73 -22.55 28.64 -20.39
N HIS A 74 -22.34 27.55 -21.13
CA HIS A 74 -23.05 26.30 -20.87
C HIS A 74 -22.51 25.59 -19.62
N TRP A 75 -21.19 25.60 -19.40
CA TRP A 75 -20.57 25.03 -18.21
C TRP A 75 -20.95 25.80 -16.93
N GLU A 76 -20.97 27.12 -16.97
CA GLU A 76 -21.48 28.00 -15.90
C GLU A 76 -22.93 27.66 -15.57
N SER A 77 -23.80 27.55 -16.59
CA SER A 77 -25.20 27.12 -16.41
C SER A 77 -25.33 25.73 -15.77
N GLN A 78 -24.44 24.79 -16.10
CA GLN A 78 -24.41 23.48 -15.44
C GLN A 78 -23.93 23.59 -13.98
N ILE A 79 -22.91 24.41 -13.71
CA ILE A 79 -22.36 24.63 -12.37
C ILE A 79 -23.43 25.23 -11.44
N GLU A 80 -24.09 26.29 -11.88
CA GLU A 80 -25.22 26.89 -11.17
C GLU A 80 -26.31 25.85 -10.89
N ALA A 81 -26.69 25.06 -11.90
CA ALA A 81 -27.79 24.10 -11.78
C ALA A 81 -27.58 23.01 -10.72
N TRP A 82 -26.34 22.53 -10.49
CA TRP A 82 -26.08 21.53 -9.45
C TRP A 82 -25.84 22.13 -8.06
N GLN A 83 -25.35 23.38 -7.98
CA GLN A 83 -25.16 24.08 -6.69
C GLN A 83 -26.48 24.65 -6.14
N LYS A 84 -27.35 25.14 -7.02
CA LYS A 84 -28.60 25.84 -6.70
C LYS A 84 -29.48 25.15 -5.65
N PRO A 85 -29.74 23.82 -5.68
CA PRO A 85 -30.58 23.16 -4.69
C PRO A 85 -30.08 23.26 -3.25
N VAL A 86 -28.77 23.48 -3.03
CA VAL A 86 -28.18 23.70 -1.70
C VAL A 86 -28.12 25.20 -1.39
N LEU A 87 -27.74 26.04 -2.35
CA LEU A 87 -27.66 27.50 -2.17
C LEU A 87 -29.03 28.13 -1.86
N GLU A 88 -30.13 27.58 -2.39
CA GLU A 88 -31.48 28.08 -2.14
C GLU A 88 -32.16 27.47 -0.88
N ASP A 89 -31.56 26.46 -0.24
CA ASP A 89 -32.15 25.78 0.91
C ASP A 89 -31.92 26.55 2.22
N LYS A 90 -32.89 27.39 2.55
CA LYS A 90 -32.92 28.26 3.74
C LYS A 90 -32.92 27.53 5.09
N ARG A 91 -32.88 26.19 5.11
CA ARG A 91 -32.67 25.39 6.33
C ARG A 91 -31.20 25.35 6.75
N PHE A 92 -30.27 25.60 5.81
CA PHE A 92 -28.84 25.64 6.12
C PHE A 92 -28.43 26.97 6.75
N PRO A 93 -27.49 26.98 7.71
CA PRO A 93 -26.83 28.21 8.12
C PRO A 93 -25.96 28.74 6.98
N GLU A 94 -25.82 30.06 6.87
CA GLU A 94 -25.15 30.76 5.76
C GLU A 94 -23.74 30.24 5.45
N TRP A 95 -22.99 29.83 6.49
CA TRP A 95 -21.64 29.29 6.34
C TRP A 95 -21.59 27.91 5.67
N TYR A 96 -22.64 27.09 5.80
CA TYR A 96 -22.58 25.67 5.44
C TYR A 96 -22.41 25.41 3.93
N PRO A 97 -23.20 26.05 3.03
CA PRO A 97 -22.96 25.91 1.59
C PRO A 97 -21.58 26.40 1.17
N ILE A 98 -21.07 27.48 1.81
CA ILE A 98 -19.73 28.03 1.54
C ILE A 98 -18.67 26.96 1.81
N THR A 99 -18.70 26.32 2.97
CA THR A 99 -17.75 25.26 3.31
C THR A 99 -17.95 24.00 2.46
N LEU A 100 -19.20 23.55 2.28
CA LEU A 100 -19.52 22.32 1.54
C LEU A 100 -18.97 22.34 0.10
N PHE A 101 -19.13 23.48 -0.60
CA PHE A 101 -18.62 23.62 -1.96
C PHE A 101 -17.12 23.91 -1.99
N ASN A 102 -16.59 24.75 -1.10
CA ASN A 102 -15.17 25.09 -1.17
C ASN A 102 -14.26 23.92 -0.74
N GLU A 103 -14.68 23.04 0.17
CA GLU A 103 -13.90 21.82 0.52
C GLU A 103 -13.71 20.86 -0.69
N LEU A 104 -14.56 20.94 -1.73
CA LEU A 104 -14.35 20.19 -2.98
C LEU A 104 -13.07 20.60 -3.73
N TYR A 105 -12.41 21.70 -3.37
CA TYR A 105 -11.10 22.07 -3.93
C TYR A 105 -10.11 20.90 -3.90
N TYR A 106 -10.21 20.05 -2.88
CA TYR A 106 -9.31 18.92 -2.68
C TYR A 106 -9.41 17.86 -3.78
N LEU A 107 -10.57 17.70 -4.43
CA LEU A 107 -10.70 16.80 -5.59
C LEU A 107 -9.86 17.23 -6.81
N ASN A 108 -9.40 18.49 -6.83
CA ASN A 108 -8.47 19.02 -7.84
C ASN A 108 -7.05 19.20 -7.26
N SER A 109 -6.92 19.85 -6.11
CA SER A 109 -5.64 20.20 -5.49
C SER A 109 -4.96 19.05 -4.73
N GLY A 110 -5.66 17.97 -4.39
CA GLY A 110 -5.14 16.78 -3.71
C GLY A 110 -4.21 15.90 -4.56
N GLY A 111 -3.45 16.49 -5.48
CA GLY A 111 -2.53 15.77 -6.38
C GLY A 111 -3.22 14.90 -7.43
N THR A 112 -4.51 15.12 -7.71
CA THR A 112 -5.39 14.19 -8.41
C THR A 112 -4.84 13.67 -9.75
N VAL A 113 -4.92 12.35 -9.91
CA VAL A 113 -4.61 11.60 -11.14
C VAL A 113 -5.87 10.87 -11.60
N TRP A 114 -6.31 11.13 -12.83
CA TRP A 114 -7.34 10.34 -13.50
C TRP A 114 -6.80 9.82 -14.83
N THR A 115 -6.66 8.50 -14.95
CA THR A 115 -6.15 7.85 -16.18
C THR A 115 -7.22 7.75 -17.25
N ASP A 116 -6.81 7.53 -18.50
CA ASP A 116 -7.73 7.25 -19.60
C ASP A 116 -8.33 5.81 -19.52
N GLY A 117 -7.77 4.95 -18.68
CA GLY A 117 -8.15 3.55 -18.50
C GLY A 117 -7.42 2.55 -19.41
N SER A 118 -6.52 3.03 -20.28
CA SER A 118 -5.63 2.17 -21.06
C SER A 118 -4.50 1.61 -20.19
N PRO A 119 -3.90 0.46 -20.55
CA PRO A 119 -2.64 0.02 -19.96
C PRO A 119 -1.52 1.06 -20.14
N PRO A 120 -0.48 1.07 -19.28
CA PRO A 120 0.62 2.02 -19.39
C PRO A 120 1.39 1.84 -20.69
N VAL A 121 1.75 2.97 -21.30
CA VAL A 121 2.31 3.09 -22.67
C VAL A 121 3.77 2.68 -22.70
N HIS A 122 4.48 3.04 -21.63
CA HIS A 122 5.88 2.68 -21.40
C HIS A 122 5.97 1.93 -20.08
N SER A 123 6.67 0.80 -20.15
CA SER A 123 6.99 -0.09 -19.03
C SER A 123 8.41 -0.57 -19.26
N PHE A 124 9.39 0.29 -18.94
CA PHE A 124 10.82 -0.01 -19.09
C PHE A 124 11.37 -0.94 -17.99
N THR A 125 10.48 -1.50 -17.17
CA THR A 125 10.79 -2.56 -16.22
C THR A 125 11.53 -3.70 -16.91
N SER A 126 12.85 -3.72 -16.73
CA SER A 126 13.69 -4.87 -17.05
C SER A 126 13.07 -6.13 -16.46
N ILE A 127 13.22 -7.28 -17.13
CA ILE A 127 12.58 -8.56 -16.75
C ILE A 127 12.90 -8.92 -15.28
N ILE A 128 12.01 -8.48 -14.39
CA ILE A 128 12.05 -8.66 -12.94
C ILE A 128 10.70 -9.24 -12.57
N GLU A 129 10.69 -10.54 -12.31
CA GLU A 129 9.52 -11.33 -11.95
C GLU A 129 8.97 -10.85 -10.60
N ARG A 130 7.85 -10.08 -10.59
CA ARG A 130 7.06 -9.58 -9.44
C ARG A 130 5.95 -8.63 -9.94
N LYS A 131 4.68 -8.63 -9.51
CA LYS A 131 3.89 -9.51 -8.60
C LYS A 131 2.45 -9.67 -9.12
N PHE A 132 1.69 -10.56 -8.48
CA PHE A 132 0.53 -11.23 -9.05
C PHE A 132 -0.76 -10.43 -8.97
N SER A 133 -1.36 -10.19 -10.14
CA SER A 133 -2.74 -9.78 -10.31
C SER A 133 -3.43 -10.81 -11.20
N LEU A 134 -4.69 -11.14 -10.90
CA LEU A 134 -5.51 -12.10 -11.64
C LEU A 134 -5.93 -11.51 -12.98
N ASP A 135 -5.57 -12.16 -14.09
CA ASP A 135 -6.24 -12.02 -15.38
C ASP A 135 -6.89 -13.36 -15.80
N ARG A 136 -7.91 -13.28 -16.66
CA ARG A 136 -9.04 -14.21 -16.71
C ARG A 136 -9.07 -15.05 -17.99
N SER A 137 -8.22 -16.06 -18.10
CA SER A 137 -8.26 -17.04 -19.21
C SER A 137 -9.23 -18.21 -18.94
N ARG A 138 -10.53 -17.96 -19.12
CA ARG A 138 -11.52 -19.05 -19.31
C ARG A 138 -11.39 -19.64 -20.72
N SER A 139 -10.49 -20.61 -20.92
CA SER A 139 -10.48 -21.42 -22.16
C SER A 139 -10.50 -22.95 -21.96
N ASP A 140 -9.98 -23.49 -20.85
CA ASP A 140 -9.72 -24.95 -20.74
C ASP A 140 -10.29 -25.63 -19.47
N LEU A 141 -11.51 -25.27 -19.06
CA LEU A 141 -12.23 -25.99 -17.98
C LEU A 141 -13.65 -26.48 -18.36
N LYS A 142 -13.82 -26.93 -19.60
CA LYS A 142 -14.87 -27.88 -19.97
C LYS A 142 -14.21 -29.22 -20.29
N ASN A 143 -14.20 -30.16 -19.32
CA ASN A 143 -14.28 -31.63 -19.51
C ASN A 143 -13.87 -32.50 -18.29
N THR A 144 -13.79 -32.02 -17.04
CA THR A 144 -13.44 -32.93 -15.91
C THR A 144 -14.09 -32.69 -14.54
N VAL A 145 -15.31 -32.13 -14.45
CA VAL A 145 -16.16 -32.33 -13.26
C VAL A 145 -17.60 -32.62 -13.68
N SER A 146 -17.91 -33.90 -13.84
CA SER A 146 -19.26 -34.39 -13.67
C SER A 146 -19.55 -34.54 -12.17
N ILE A 147 -20.81 -34.31 -11.77
CA ILE A 147 -21.39 -34.46 -10.41
C ILE A 147 -21.38 -33.19 -9.53
N SER A 148 -22.39 -32.36 -9.77
CA SER A 148 -23.15 -31.50 -8.83
C SER A 148 -22.56 -31.09 -7.46
N HIS A 149 -22.18 -29.80 -7.34
CA HIS A 149 -22.63 -28.88 -6.27
C HIS A 149 -22.39 -27.44 -6.76
N HIS A 150 -23.44 -26.74 -7.21
CA HIS A 150 -23.28 -25.64 -8.16
C HIS A 150 -23.16 -24.21 -7.56
N ASN A 151 -23.19 -24.05 -6.23
CA ASN A 151 -23.43 -22.75 -5.53
C ASN A 151 -22.64 -22.59 -4.20
N ASP A 152 -21.43 -23.12 -4.06
CA ASP A 152 -20.61 -22.89 -2.85
C ASP A 152 -19.60 -21.74 -3.06
N THR A 153 -19.91 -20.57 -2.50
CA THR A 153 -19.03 -19.38 -2.52
C THR A 153 -17.65 -19.66 -1.94
N ALA A 154 -17.55 -20.48 -0.89
CA ALA A 154 -16.26 -20.81 -0.29
C ALA A 154 -15.40 -21.67 -1.24
N VAL A 155 -16.01 -22.49 -2.10
CA VAL A 155 -15.27 -23.28 -3.11
C VAL A 155 -14.70 -22.38 -4.21
N ASP A 156 -15.48 -21.48 -4.81
CA ASP A 156 -14.99 -20.51 -5.80
C ASP A 156 -13.87 -19.63 -5.20
N ILE A 157 -14.03 -19.19 -3.95
CA ILE A 157 -12.99 -18.44 -3.24
C ILE A 157 -11.74 -19.29 -3.01
N LEU A 158 -11.85 -20.54 -2.59
CA LEU A 158 -10.71 -21.44 -2.41
C LEU A 158 -9.99 -21.73 -3.74
N GLU A 159 -10.71 -21.90 -4.85
CA GLU A 159 -10.13 -22.05 -6.19
C GLU A 159 -9.36 -20.79 -6.61
N ARG A 160 -9.94 -19.59 -6.40
CA ARG A 160 -9.25 -18.31 -6.65
C ARG A 160 -8.02 -18.12 -5.77
N MET A 161 -8.11 -18.44 -4.48
CA MET A 161 -6.97 -18.39 -3.55
C MET A 161 -5.87 -19.36 -3.96
N THR A 162 -6.22 -20.59 -4.36
CA THR A 162 -5.27 -21.56 -4.90
C THR A 162 -4.61 -21.03 -6.17
N SER A 163 -5.37 -20.45 -7.10
CA SER A 163 -4.82 -19.81 -8.30
C SER A 163 -3.83 -18.68 -7.96
N VAL A 164 -4.13 -17.83 -6.99
CA VAL A 164 -3.20 -16.79 -6.50
C VAL A 164 -1.93 -17.41 -5.91
N LEU A 165 -2.05 -18.49 -5.13
CA LEU A 165 -0.90 -19.19 -4.51
C LEU A 165 -0.05 -20.01 -5.51
N GLU A 166 -0.66 -20.58 -6.54
CA GLU A 166 0.03 -21.25 -7.65
C GLU A 166 0.74 -20.23 -8.54
N GLN A 167 0.13 -19.05 -8.76
CA GLN A 167 0.77 -17.94 -9.45
C GLN A 167 2.01 -17.42 -8.70
N VAL A 168 2.10 -17.50 -7.36
CA VAL A 168 3.35 -17.19 -6.62
C VAL A 168 4.58 -17.94 -7.18
N HIS A 169 4.36 -19.10 -7.82
CA HIS A 169 5.41 -19.95 -8.39
C HIS A 169 5.59 -19.78 -9.91
N THR A 170 4.81 -18.92 -10.56
CA THR A 170 4.75 -18.78 -12.03
C THR A 170 4.86 -17.31 -12.45
N PRO A 171 5.89 -16.88 -13.21
CA PRO A 171 6.02 -15.48 -13.63
C PRO A 171 4.89 -15.07 -14.58
N VAL A 172 4.00 -14.16 -14.13
CA VAL A 172 2.93 -13.58 -14.98
C VAL A 172 3.10 -12.07 -15.02
N THR A 173 3.12 -11.53 -16.24
CA THR A 173 3.26 -10.10 -16.53
C THR A 173 1.90 -9.46 -16.79
N SER A 174 1.28 -8.87 -15.76
CA SER A 174 0.23 -7.87 -15.98
C SER A 174 0.84 -6.47 -15.98
N ASN A 175 0.67 -5.74 -17.09
CA ASN A 175 1.06 -4.33 -17.16
C ASN A 175 -0.07 -3.39 -16.69
N SER A 176 -1.30 -3.86 -16.59
CA SER A 176 -2.50 -3.07 -16.27
C SER A 176 -2.75 -2.96 -14.77
N ALA A 177 -3.33 -1.83 -14.33
CA ALA A 177 -3.88 -1.68 -12.98
C ALA A 177 -4.93 -2.76 -12.69
N PHE A 178 -5.09 -3.13 -11.42
CA PHE A 178 -5.85 -4.34 -11.05
C PHE A 178 -7.39 -4.17 -11.00
N GLY A 179 -7.94 -2.98 -10.73
CA GLY A 179 -9.39 -2.76 -10.64
C GLY A 179 -10.15 -3.01 -11.94
N PRO A 180 -9.63 -2.63 -13.13
CA PRO A 180 -10.20 -2.98 -14.42
C PRO A 180 -10.47 -4.48 -14.64
N ASN A 181 -9.72 -5.37 -13.99
CA ASN A 181 -9.92 -6.82 -14.12
C ASN A 181 -11.24 -7.30 -13.47
N LEU A 182 -11.89 -6.44 -12.66
CA LEU A 182 -13.21 -6.66 -12.07
C LEU A 182 -14.37 -6.08 -12.89
N LEU A 183 -14.10 -5.41 -14.02
CA LEU A 183 -15.16 -4.97 -14.94
C LEU A 183 -15.81 -6.17 -15.63
N GLN A 184 -17.15 -6.23 -15.65
CA GLN A 184 -17.89 -7.21 -16.42
C GLN A 184 -18.04 -6.79 -17.89
N GLN A 185 -18.43 -7.76 -18.74
CA GLN A 185 -18.56 -7.54 -20.17
C GLN A 185 -19.63 -6.46 -20.47
N GLY A 186 -19.19 -5.37 -21.11
CA GLY A 186 -20.06 -4.24 -21.46
C GLY A 186 -20.03 -3.07 -20.47
N GLU A 187 -19.31 -3.18 -19.34
CA GLU A 187 -19.06 -2.03 -18.48
C GLU A 187 -18.05 -1.05 -19.10
N GLU A 188 -18.26 0.25 -18.90
CA GLU A 188 -17.34 1.28 -19.36
C GLU A 188 -16.09 1.33 -18.46
N ASN A 189 -14.90 1.17 -19.05
CA ASN A 189 -13.66 1.51 -18.36
C ASN A 189 -13.50 3.04 -18.31
N ILE A 190 -13.92 3.62 -17.18
CA ILE A 190 -13.80 5.07 -16.92
C ILE A 190 -12.38 5.54 -16.56
N GLY A 191 -11.41 4.63 -16.48
CA GLY A 191 -10.08 4.91 -15.97
C GLY A 191 -9.98 4.88 -14.45
N GLN A 192 -8.76 4.81 -13.95
CA GLN A 192 -8.46 4.77 -12.52
C GLN A 192 -8.31 6.19 -11.99
N PHE A 193 -8.68 6.38 -10.72
CA PHE A 193 -8.62 7.68 -10.04
C PHE A 193 -7.76 7.55 -8.78
N LEU A 194 -6.82 8.48 -8.61
CA LEU A 194 -6.02 8.64 -7.41
C LEU A 194 -6.12 10.08 -6.89
N TYR A 195 -6.14 10.23 -5.57
CA TYR A 195 -5.81 11.47 -4.87
C TYR A 195 -4.96 11.17 -3.64
N LEU A 196 -4.19 12.15 -3.19
CA LEU A 196 -3.30 12.01 -2.02
C LEU A 196 -4.10 12.05 -0.72
N GLU A 197 -3.56 11.42 0.31
CA GLU A 197 -4.02 11.59 1.69
C GLU A 197 -3.83 13.04 2.19
N GLY A 198 -2.64 13.58 1.97
CA GLY A 198 -2.27 14.96 2.27
C GLY A 198 -0.96 15.34 1.58
N VAL A 199 -0.61 16.63 1.53
CA VAL A 199 0.66 17.05 0.88
C VAL A 199 1.90 16.63 1.66
N GLU A 200 1.78 16.40 2.98
CA GLU A 200 2.85 15.85 3.81
C GLU A 200 2.88 14.31 3.79
N TYR A 201 1.74 13.67 3.49
CA TYR A 201 1.52 12.23 3.56
C TYR A 201 1.27 11.68 2.14
N PHE A 202 2.36 11.46 1.41
CA PHE A 202 2.33 11.12 -0.02
C PHE A 202 1.93 9.66 -0.29
N MET A 203 0.68 9.33 0.01
CA MET A 203 0.04 8.02 -0.17
C MET A 203 -1.23 8.19 -1.00
N TRP A 204 -1.42 7.34 -2.03
CA TRP A 204 -2.57 7.43 -2.92
C TRP A 204 -3.76 6.65 -2.38
N ASN A 205 -4.93 7.27 -2.37
CA ASN A 205 -6.20 6.70 -1.89
C ASN A 205 -6.01 5.96 -0.56
N THR A 206 -5.66 6.65 0.53
CA THR A 206 -5.61 6.01 1.85
C THR A 206 -7.02 5.58 2.29
N ASN A 207 -7.30 4.29 2.37
CA ASN A 207 -8.62 3.68 2.57
C ASN A 207 -9.33 4.15 3.86
N ASP A 208 -8.60 4.20 4.97
CA ASP A 208 -9.17 4.58 6.26
C ASP A 208 -9.47 6.08 6.37
N VAL A 209 -8.87 6.91 5.51
CA VAL A 209 -9.19 8.33 5.31
C VAL A 209 -10.30 8.50 4.25
N HIS A 210 -10.22 7.72 3.16
CA HIS A 210 -11.19 7.65 2.07
C HIS A 210 -12.59 7.27 2.56
N PHE A 211 -12.69 6.46 3.61
CA PHE A 211 -13.93 6.19 4.35
C PHE A 211 -14.73 7.46 4.74
N TYR A 212 -14.05 8.56 5.04
CA TYR A 212 -14.66 9.83 5.39
C TYR A 212 -14.93 10.70 4.15
N SER A 213 -13.99 10.78 3.21
CA SER A 213 -14.07 11.68 2.04
C SER A 213 -14.92 11.16 0.88
N SER A 214 -15.09 9.84 0.76
CA SER A 214 -15.76 9.18 -0.37
C SER A 214 -17.23 9.55 -0.53
N PHE A 215 -17.86 10.17 0.48
CA PHE A 215 -19.20 10.75 0.35
C PHE A 215 -19.28 11.80 -0.77
N ALA A 216 -18.24 12.62 -0.97
CA ALA A 216 -18.18 13.56 -2.08
C ALA A 216 -18.17 12.84 -3.45
N LEU A 217 -17.39 11.75 -3.55
CA LEU A 217 -17.26 10.97 -4.78
C LEU A 217 -18.52 10.15 -5.10
N ILE A 218 -19.13 9.45 -4.14
CA ILE A 218 -20.35 8.68 -4.40
C ILE A 218 -21.55 9.58 -4.77
N MET A 219 -21.61 10.80 -4.24
CA MET A 219 -22.68 11.75 -4.54
C MET A 219 -22.51 12.45 -5.89
N LEU A 220 -21.28 12.87 -6.24
CA LEU A 220 -21.02 13.70 -7.42
C LEU A 220 -20.48 12.90 -8.61
N PHE A 221 -19.67 11.87 -8.36
CA PHE A 221 -18.95 11.10 -9.36
C PHE A 221 -18.99 9.58 -9.08
N PRO A 222 -20.18 8.95 -8.94
CA PRO A 222 -20.31 7.57 -8.46
C PRO A 222 -19.50 6.55 -9.28
N LYS A 223 -19.32 6.76 -10.59
CA LYS A 223 -18.46 5.88 -11.41
C LYS A 223 -16.99 5.89 -10.97
N LEU A 224 -16.46 7.02 -10.48
CA LEU A 224 -15.09 7.12 -9.97
C LEU A 224 -14.95 6.39 -8.64
N GLU A 225 -15.90 6.58 -7.71
CA GLU A 225 -15.94 5.83 -6.45
C GLU A 225 -15.96 4.33 -6.69
N LEU A 226 -16.85 3.85 -7.56
CA LEU A 226 -16.90 2.42 -7.92
C LEU A 226 -15.61 1.92 -8.60
N SER A 227 -14.79 2.79 -9.21
CA SER A 227 -13.47 2.39 -9.71
C SER A 227 -12.45 2.25 -8.57
N ILE A 228 -12.43 3.17 -7.62
CA ILE A 228 -11.56 3.11 -6.43
C ILE A 228 -11.88 1.85 -5.61
N GLN A 229 -13.16 1.54 -5.40
CA GLN A 229 -13.58 0.32 -4.70
C GLN A 229 -13.25 -0.97 -5.48
N ARG A 230 -13.23 -0.95 -6.83
CA ARG A 230 -12.72 -2.09 -7.62
C ARG A 230 -11.21 -2.25 -7.44
N ASP A 231 -10.45 -1.15 -7.39
CA ASP A 231 -9.02 -1.19 -7.09
C ASP A 231 -8.76 -1.82 -5.70
N PHE A 232 -9.47 -1.37 -4.65
CA PHE A 232 -9.38 -2.01 -3.33
C PHE A 232 -9.79 -3.48 -3.35
N ALA A 233 -10.93 -3.82 -3.96
CA ALA A 233 -11.39 -5.20 -4.04
C ALA A 233 -10.37 -6.13 -4.71
N ALA A 234 -9.70 -5.70 -5.77
CA ALA A 234 -8.65 -6.48 -6.41
C ALA A 234 -7.41 -6.61 -5.50
N SER A 235 -7.03 -5.54 -4.79
CA SER A 235 -5.89 -5.55 -3.85
C SER A 235 -6.08 -6.45 -2.62
N VAL A 236 -7.32 -6.70 -2.17
CA VAL A 236 -7.63 -7.70 -1.13
C VAL A 236 -7.19 -9.09 -1.54
N MET A 237 -7.37 -9.44 -2.82
CA MET A 237 -6.99 -10.73 -3.41
C MET A 237 -5.49 -10.82 -3.76
N MET A 238 -4.72 -9.75 -3.54
CA MET A 238 -3.27 -9.71 -3.82
C MET A 238 -2.45 -10.12 -2.59
N HIS A 239 -1.35 -10.85 -2.85
CA HIS A 239 -0.30 -11.11 -1.86
C HIS A 239 1.06 -10.53 -2.31
N ASP A 240 1.65 -9.70 -1.46
CA ASP A 240 3.00 -9.17 -1.60
C ASP A 240 3.94 -9.69 -0.47
N PRO A 241 4.74 -10.74 -0.73
CA PRO A 241 5.70 -11.26 0.24
C PRO A 241 7.01 -10.44 0.32
N SER A 242 7.18 -9.39 -0.48
CA SER A 242 8.37 -8.54 -0.39
C SER A 242 8.40 -7.81 0.95
N LYS A 243 9.61 -7.53 1.43
CA LYS A 243 9.80 -7.07 2.81
C LYS A 243 9.87 -5.56 2.88
N MET A 244 9.02 -5.01 3.76
CA MET A 244 9.00 -3.62 4.15
C MET A 244 9.48 -3.52 5.60
N LYS A 245 10.24 -2.49 5.92
CA LYS A 245 10.71 -2.22 7.28
C LYS A 245 9.76 -1.22 7.94
N LEU A 246 9.21 -1.60 9.09
CA LEU A 246 8.38 -0.72 9.92
C LEU A 246 9.23 0.37 10.58
N LEU A 247 8.72 1.60 10.66
CA LEU A 247 9.42 2.69 11.35
C LEU A 247 9.29 2.58 12.87
N CYS A 248 8.15 2.12 13.40
CA CYS A 248 7.88 2.10 14.85
C CYS A 248 8.83 1.20 15.66
N ASN A 249 9.29 0.08 15.08
CA ASN A 249 10.12 -0.92 15.77
C ASN A 249 11.25 -1.50 14.89
N GLY A 250 11.37 -1.09 13.63
CA GLY A 250 12.40 -1.58 12.72
C GLY A 250 12.22 -3.03 12.21
N LYS A 251 11.09 -3.69 12.53
CA LYS A 251 10.79 -5.06 12.10
C LYS A 251 10.56 -5.12 10.59
N TRP A 252 11.01 -6.21 9.97
CA TRP A 252 10.71 -6.50 8.56
C TRP A 252 9.45 -7.37 8.46
N VAL A 253 8.38 -6.80 7.92
CA VAL A 253 7.10 -7.49 7.65
C VAL A 253 6.95 -7.75 6.15
N SER A 254 6.00 -8.60 5.76
CA SER A 254 5.55 -8.62 4.36
C SER A 254 4.85 -7.29 4.03
N ARG A 255 4.91 -6.83 2.79
CA ARG A 255 4.28 -5.56 2.39
C ARG A 255 2.75 -5.66 2.39
N LYS A 256 2.19 -6.80 1.98
CA LYS A 256 0.73 -7.03 1.92
C LYS A 256 0.41 -8.52 2.02
N VAL A 257 -0.45 -8.92 2.94
CA VAL A 257 -0.98 -10.30 2.96
C VAL A 257 -2.33 -10.42 2.23
N LEU A 258 -2.62 -11.63 1.75
CA LEU A 258 -3.91 -11.97 1.17
C LEU A 258 -5.02 -11.75 2.22
N GLY A 259 -6.11 -11.10 1.84
CA GLY A 259 -7.28 -10.86 2.68
C GLY A 259 -7.24 -9.65 3.61
N ALA A 260 -6.06 -9.07 3.90
CA ALA A 260 -6.01 -7.70 4.41
C ALA A 260 -6.49 -6.73 3.30
N VAL A 261 -7.17 -5.64 3.66
CA VAL A 261 -7.32 -4.46 2.81
C VAL A 261 -6.05 -3.62 2.99
N PRO A 262 -5.39 -3.12 1.91
CA PRO A 262 -4.25 -2.24 2.08
C PRO A 262 -4.68 -0.89 2.66
N HIS A 263 -3.77 -0.26 3.38
CA HIS A 263 -3.92 1.12 3.86
C HIS A 263 -4.05 2.09 2.69
N ASP A 264 -3.18 1.98 1.69
CA ASP A 264 -3.13 2.86 0.51
C ASP A 264 -2.84 2.04 -0.75
N VAL A 265 -3.15 2.58 -1.94
CA VAL A 265 -2.88 1.89 -3.22
C VAL A 265 -1.43 2.05 -3.70
N GLY A 266 -0.55 2.62 -2.87
CA GLY A 266 0.87 2.84 -3.11
C GLY A 266 1.26 4.31 -3.14
N ASN A 267 2.57 4.58 -3.31
CA ASN A 267 3.13 5.94 -3.40
C ASN A 267 3.81 6.18 -4.76
N TYR A 268 4.73 5.28 -5.13
CA TYR A 268 5.67 5.44 -6.25
C TYR A 268 5.33 4.60 -7.49
N ASP A 269 4.43 3.63 -7.33
CA ASP A 269 4.00 2.64 -8.33
C ASP A 269 2.56 2.18 -7.96
N PRO A 270 1.59 3.12 -7.99
CA PRO A 270 0.23 2.85 -7.54
C PRO A 270 -0.41 1.71 -8.34
N TRP A 271 -1.32 0.96 -7.71
CA TRP A 271 -1.91 -0.28 -8.24
C TRP A 271 -0.94 -1.47 -8.42
N PHE A 272 0.33 -1.38 -8.02
CA PHE A 272 1.26 -2.52 -8.07
C PHE A 272 2.09 -2.69 -6.79
N GLU A 273 2.46 -1.59 -6.13
CA GLU A 273 3.11 -1.60 -4.82
C GLU A 273 2.29 -0.83 -3.78
N VAL A 274 1.18 -1.45 -3.36
CA VAL A 274 0.28 -0.97 -2.29
C VAL A 274 0.96 -1.00 -0.91
N ASN A 275 0.34 -0.37 0.10
CA ASN A 275 0.94 -0.17 1.43
C ASN A 275 2.29 0.55 1.33
N GLY A 276 2.27 1.79 0.86
CA GLY A 276 3.37 2.73 0.99
C GLY A 276 3.55 3.24 2.43
N TYR A 277 2.46 3.29 3.22
CA TYR A 277 2.53 3.48 4.67
C TYR A 277 3.38 2.40 5.33
N ASN A 278 4.32 2.81 6.18
CA ASN A 278 5.26 1.90 6.83
C ASN A 278 5.55 2.24 8.30
N LEU A 279 4.74 3.08 8.98
CA LEU A 279 4.95 3.36 10.39
C LEU A 279 4.61 2.13 11.24
N TYR A 280 3.39 1.58 11.07
CA TYR A 280 2.91 0.33 11.68
C TYR A 280 2.58 -0.75 10.63
N ASN A 281 2.31 -1.98 11.09
CA ASN A 281 1.90 -3.08 10.21
C ASN A 281 0.38 -3.03 9.95
N THR A 282 0.00 -2.46 8.81
CA THR A 282 -1.40 -2.27 8.42
C THR A 282 -2.15 -3.56 8.09
N ASP A 283 -1.43 -4.66 7.78
CA ASP A 283 -2.05 -6.00 7.70
C ASP A 283 -2.73 -6.41 9.02
N ARG A 284 -2.37 -5.81 10.16
CA ARG A 284 -3.01 -6.08 11.47
C ARG A 284 -4.11 -5.09 11.85
N TRP A 285 -4.42 -4.08 11.03
CA TRP A 285 -5.35 -3.03 11.43
C TRP A 285 -6.81 -3.53 11.49
N LYS A 286 -7.57 -3.02 12.45
CA LYS A 286 -8.92 -3.49 12.79
C LYS A 286 -10.02 -2.73 12.05
N ASP A 287 -9.75 -1.55 11.50
CA ASP A 287 -10.76 -0.73 10.81
C ASP A 287 -10.72 -0.84 9.27
N LEU A 288 -9.56 -1.07 8.64
CA LEU A 288 -9.43 -1.15 7.17
C LEU A 288 -10.42 -2.11 6.50
N ASN A 289 -10.49 -3.36 6.98
CA ASN A 289 -11.39 -4.38 6.42
C ASN A 289 -12.87 -4.02 6.64
N PRO A 290 -13.35 -3.68 7.86
CA PRO A 290 -14.71 -3.18 8.06
C PRO A 290 -15.08 -1.97 7.21
N LYS A 291 -14.18 -0.97 7.11
CA LYS A 291 -14.40 0.26 6.31
C LYS A 291 -14.57 -0.03 4.83
N PHE A 292 -13.78 -0.94 4.25
CA PHE A 292 -13.95 -1.37 2.86
C PHE A 292 -15.32 -2.02 2.63
N VAL A 293 -15.75 -2.95 3.50
CA VAL A 293 -17.05 -3.62 3.38
C VAL A 293 -18.22 -2.61 3.51
N LEU A 294 -18.09 -1.64 4.41
CA LEU A 294 -19.07 -0.58 4.61
C LEU A 294 -19.19 0.35 3.40
N GLN A 295 -18.07 0.80 2.83
CA GLN A 295 -18.05 1.63 1.61
C GLN A 295 -18.66 0.87 0.42
N VAL A 296 -18.18 -0.35 0.15
CA VAL A 296 -18.73 -1.21 -0.92
C VAL A 296 -20.25 -1.36 -0.81
N TYR A 297 -20.79 -1.62 0.38
CA TYR A 297 -22.23 -1.76 0.54
C TYR A 297 -22.99 -0.42 0.37
N ARG A 298 -22.47 0.68 0.94
CA ARG A 298 -22.99 2.05 0.72
C ARG A 298 -23.14 2.32 -0.78
N ASP A 299 -22.09 2.04 -1.54
CA ASP A 299 -22.03 2.38 -2.96
C ASP A 299 -22.94 1.50 -3.81
N VAL A 300 -23.09 0.22 -3.43
CA VAL A 300 -24.08 -0.69 -4.03
C VAL A 300 -25.52 -0.20 -3.80
N VAL A 301 -25.88 0.25 -2.59
CA VAL A 301 -27.24 0.76 -2.35
C VAL A 301 -27.46 2.15 -2.94
N ALA A 302 -26.42 2.99 -2.99
CA ALA A 302 -26.44 4.30 -3.64
C ALA A 302 -26.73 4.20 -5.15
N THR A 303 -25.99 3.33 -5.84
CA THR A 303 -26.01 3.23 -7.30
C THR A 303 -27.00 2.18 -7.83
N GLY A 304 -27.31 1.16 -7.04
CA GLY A 304 -28.07 -0.01 -7.47
C GLY A 304 -27.25 -1.00 -8.32
N ASP A 305 -25.93 -0.80 -8.45
CA ASP A 305 -25.08 -1.58 -9.35
C ASP A 305 -24.82 -3.01 -8.82
N LYS A 306 -25.66 -3.93 -9.28
CA LYS A 306 -25.54 -5.38 -9.04
C LYS A 306 -24.34 -6.03 -9.73
N ASN A 307 -23.78 -5.43 -10.77
CA ASN A 307 -22.61 -5.97 -11.46
C ASN A 307 -21.34 -5.67 -10.66
N PHE A 308 -21.20 -4.43 -10.20
CA PHE A 308 -20.20 -4.06 -9.20
C PHE A 308 -20.31 -4.95 -7.95
N ALA A 309 -21.50 -5.08 -7.35
CA ALA A 309 -21.72 -5.93 -6.17
C ALA A 309 -21.20 -7.37 -6.37
N LYS A 310 -21.54 -8.01 -7.50
CA LYS A 310 -21.08 -9.37 -7.83
C LYS A 310 -19.58 -9.45 -8.12
N ALA A 311 -18.98 -8.40 -8.66
CA ALA A 311 -17.56 -8.37 -8.96
C ALA A 311 -16.70 -8.29 -7.69
N VAL A 312 -17.12 -7.49 -6.70
CA VAL A 312 -16.36 -7.26 -5.45
C VAL A 312 -16.73 -8.21 -4.30
N TRP A 313 -17.85 -8.95 -4.39
CA TRP A 313 -18.31 -9.87 -3.34
C TRP A 313 -17.26 -10.88 -2.85
N PRO A 314 -16.47 -11.56 -3.71
CA PRO A 314 -15.43 -12.48 -3.26
C PRO A 314 -14.38 -11.79 -2.37
N SER A 315 -14.03 -10.54 -2.69
CA SER A 315 -13.11 -9.74 -1.89
C SER A 315 -13.70 -9.31 -0.55
N VAL A 316 -14.99 -8.95 -0.50
CA VAL A 316 -15.70 -8.68 0.76
C VAL A 316 -15.72 -9.92 1.66
N TYR A 317 -16.05 -11.09 1.12
CA TYR A 317 -16.04 -12.34 1.88
C TYR A 317 -14.64 -12.65 2.43
N VAL A 318 -13.59 -12.56 1.59
CA VAL A 318 -12.21 -12.82 1.99
C VAL A 318 -11.71 -11.81 3.02
N ALA A 319 -12.10 -10.53 2.91
CA ALA A 319 -11.76 -9.51 3.90
C ALA A 319 -12.37 -9.81 5.29
N LEU A 320 -13.61 -10.30 5.35
CA LEU A 320 -14.25 -10.68 6.62
C LEU A 320 -13.68 -12.00 7.17
N ALA A 321 -13.35 -12.96 6.30
CA ALA A 321 -12.69 -14.21 6.68
C ALA A 321 -11.28 -13.95 7.24
N TYR A 322 -10.57 -12.96 6.72
CA TYR A 322 -9.31 -12.48 7.27
C TYR A 322 -9.46 -11.92 8.69
N MET A 323 -10.51 -11.14 8.95
CA MET A 323 -10.75 -10.54 10.28
C MET A 323 -11.05 -11.54 11.39
N ASN A 324 -11.52 -12.75 11.07
CA ASN A 324 -11.80 -13.80 12.07
C ASN A 324 -10.56 -14.23 12.88
N GLN A 325 -9.34 -13.88 12.47
CA GLN A 325 -8.15 -14.15 13.29
C GLN A 325 -7.99 -13.21 14.48
N PHE A 326 -8.73 -12.10 14.49
CA PHE A 326 -8.73 -11.08 15.54
C PHE A 326 -9.99 -11.18 16.43
N ASP A 327 -10.73 -12.28 16.34
CA ASP A 327 -11.78 -12.73 17.29
C ASP A 327 -11.12 -13.82 18.13
N LYS A 328 -10.48 -13.44 19.23
CA LYS A 328 -9.56 -14.29 20.01
C LYS A 328 -10.27 -15.14 21.03
N ASP A 329 -11.33 -14.62 21.66
CA ASP A 329 -12.15 -15.40 22.59
C ASP A 329 -13.27 -16.20 21.90
N GLY A 330 -13.54 -15.89 20.62
CA GLY A 330 -14.57 -16.56 19.83
C GLY A 330 -15.98 -16.04 20.09
N ASP A 331 -16.15 -14.89 20.77
CA ASP A 331 -17.45 -14.26 21.03
C ASP A 331 -18.05 -13.56 19.81
N GLY A 332 -17.30 -13.47 18.70
CA GLY A 332 -17.76 -12.92 17.41
C GLY A 332 -17.43 -11.44 17.22
N MET A 333 -16.87 -10.78 18.24
CA MET A 333 -16.26 -9.46 18.14
C MET A 333 -14.80 -9.55 17.67
N ILE A 334 -14.21 -8.43 17.26
CA ILE A 334 -12.76 -8.33 17.06
C ILE A 334 -12.10 -7.49 18.15
N GLU A 335 -10.92 -7.89 18.62
CA GLU A 335 -10.18 -7.17 19.66
C GLU A 335 -8.91 -6.48 19.12
N ASN A 336 -8.75 -5.20 19.46
CA ASN A 336 -7.53 -4.41 19.28
C ASN A 336 -6.38 -4.94 20.17
N GLU A 337 -5.13 -4.71 19.76
CA GLU A 337 -3.98 -5.48 20.25
C GLU A 337 -2.97 -4.72 21.13
N GLY A 338 -3.34 -3.57 21.69
CA GLY A 338 -2.50 -2.78 22.59
C GLY A 338 -1.45 -1.90 21.89
N PHE A 339 -1.56 -1.75 20.57
CA PHE A 339 -0.80 -0.81 19.77
C PHE A 339 -1.74 -0.06 18.81
N PRO A 340 -1.30 1.02 18.14
CA PRO A 340 -2.11 1.68 17.13
C PRO A 340 -2.33 0.77 15.91
N ASP A 341 -3.50 0.13 15.88
CA ASP A 341 -3.93 -0.81 14.86
C ASP A 341 -5.20 -0.33 14.12
N GLN A 342 -5.30 0.97 13.89
CA GLN A 342 -6.41 1.66 13.22
C GLN A 342 -6.05 3.13 12.88
N THR A 343 -6.90 3.86 12.14
CA THR A 343 -6.65 5.24 11.59
C THR A 343 -6.08 6.27 12.59
N TYR A 344 -6.41 6.19 13.87
CA TYR A 344 -5.80 6.99 14.94
C TYR A 344 -4.44 6.35 15.29
N ASP A 345 -3.49 6.43 14.36
CA ASP A 345 -2.26 5.63 14.31
C ASP A 345 -1.19 5.98 15.37
N THR A 346 -1.49 6.90 16.26
CA THR A 346 -0.71 7.22 17.46
C THR A 346 -1.44 6.84 18.77
N TRP A 347 -2.69 6.40 18.69
CA TRP A 347 -3.53 6.05 19.84
C TRP A 347 -3.63 4.53 19.97
N SER A 348 -3.09 3.97 21.05
CA SER A 348 -3.25 2.55 21.36
C SER A 348 -4.67 2.23 21.82
N VAL A 349 -5.12 1.03 21.49
CA VAL A 349 -6.42 0.46 21.87
C VAL A 349 -6.20 -1.00 22.26
N SER A 350 -6.86 -1.51 23.29
CA SER A 350 -6.77 -2.94 23.68
C SER A 350 -8.15 -3.52 23.89
N GLY A 351 -8.39 -4.77 23.49
CA GLY A 351 -9.70 -5.39 23.70
C GLY A 351 -10.75 -4.91 22.68
N VAL A 352 -12.03 -5.02 23.03
CA VAL A 352 -13.13 -4.52 22.20
C VAL A 352 -13.22 -3.01 22.34
N SER A 353 -13.25 -2.29 21.22
CA SER A 353 -13.33 -0.82 21.22
C SER A 353 -14.62 -0.26 20.62
N ALA A 354 -15.04 0.93 21.07
CA ALA A 354 -16.25 1.57 20.55
C ALA A 354 -16.16 1.86 19.04
N TYR A 355 -14.97 2.28 18.59
CA TYR A 355 -14.70 2.59 17.20
C TYR A 355 -14.56 1.34 16.31
N SER A 356 -13.54 0.49 16.51
CA SER A 356 -13.32 -0.67 15.64
C SER A 356 -14.39 -1.75 15.81
N GLY A 357 -14.88 -1.97 17.03
CA GLY A 357 -15.99 -2.90 17.29
C GLY A 357 -17.31 -2.42 16.67
N GLY A 358 -17.59 -1.11 16.71
CA GLY A 358 -18.77 -0.53 16.07
C GLY A 358 -18.73 -0.71 14.55
N LEU A 359 -17.58 -0.41 13.93
CA LEU A 359 -17.34 -0.63 12.50
C LEU A 359 -17.51 -2.12 12.12
N TRP A 360 -16.98 -3.04 12.93
CA TRP A 360 -17.13 -4.48 12.71
C TRP A 360 -18.59 -4.96 12.74
N VAL A 361 -19.37 -4.52 13.74
CA VAL A 361 -20.80 -4.85 13.85
C VAL A 361 -21.58 -4.33 12.65
N ALA A 362 -21.32 -3.09 12.22
CA ALA A 362 -21.95 -2.51 11.04
C ALA A 362 -21.52 -3.26 9.75
N ALA A 363 -20.25 -3.61 9.61
CA ALA A 363 -19.72 -4.33 8.45
C ALA A 363 -20.30 -5.75 8.32
N LEU A 364 -20.52 -6.48 9.43
CA LEU A 364 -21.20 -7.77 9.41
C LEU A 364 -22.64 -7.65 8.91
N GLN A 365 -23.37 -6.60 9.33
CA GLN A 365 -24.72 -6.34 8.84
C GLN A 365 -24.73 -5.97 7.34
N ALA A 366 -23.78 -5.13 6.91
CA ALA A 366 -23.58 -4.75 5.51
C ALA A 366 -23.22 -5.97 4.64
N ALA A 367 -22.39 -6.88 5.14
CA ALA A 367 -22.02 -8.11 4.46
C ALA A 367 -23.19 -9.08 4.28
N SER A 368 -24.04 -9.26 5.30
CA SER A 368 -25.29 -10.01 5.18
C SER A 368 -26.20 -9.40 4.10
N ALA A 369 -26.36 -8.08 4.13
CA ALA A 369 -27.17 -7.37 3.14
C ALA A 369 -26.58 -7.43 1.72
N LEU A 370 -25.26 -7.38 1.55
CA LEU A 370 -24.58 -7.51 0.26
C LEU A 370 -24.66 -8.94 -0.30
N ALA A 371 -24.55 -9.96 0.57
CA ALA A 371 -24.74 -11.37 0.21
C ALA A 371 -26.12 -11.58 -0.46
N ARG A 372 -27.16 -10.95 0.10
CA ARG A 372 -28.51 -10.93 -0.48
C ARG A 372 -28.57 -10.28 -1.86
N VAL A 373 -27.84 -9.16 -2.10
CA VAL A 373 -27.78 -8.49 -3.41
C VAL A 373 -27.21 -9.41 -4.50
N VAL A 374 -26.20 -10.21 -4.15
CA VAL A 374 -25.53 -11.12 -5.10
C VAL A 374 -26.21 -12.50 -5.20
N GLY A 375 -27.09 -12.86 -4.26
CA GLY A 375 -27.84 -14.12 -4.23
C GLY A 375 -27.21 -15.22 -3.36
N ASP A 376 -26.23 -14.88 -2.52
CA ASP A 376 -25.57 -15.80 -1.60
C ASP A 376 -26.32 -15.88 -0.26
N LYS A 377 -27.46 -16.59 -0.26
CA LYS A 377 -28.30 -16.76 0.94
C LYS A 377 -27.56 -17.43 2.10
N GLY A 378 -26.56 -18.26 1.80
CA GLY A 378 -25.77 -18.93 2.83
C GLY A 378 -24.89 -17.96 3.62
N SER A 379 -24.15 -17.11 2.91
CA SER A 379 -23.39 -16.02 3.54
C SER A 379 -24.31 -14.98 4.20
N GLU A 380 -25.50 -14.71 3.63
CA GLU A 380 -26.50 -13.80 4.21
C GLU A 380 -26.85 -14.20 5.65
N ASP A 381 -27.25 -15.46 5.84
CA ASP A 381 -27.66 -16.00 7.15
C ASP A 381 -26.47 -16.10 8.12
N TYR A 382 -25.30 -16.48 7.61
CA TYR A 382 -24.06 -16.58 8.41
C TYR A 382 -23.60 -15.23 8.96
N PHE A 383 -23.51 -14.21 8.11
CA PHE A 383 -23.11 -12.86 8.55
C PHE A 383 -24.20 -12.21 9.41
N TRP A 384 -25.48 -12.51 9.18
CA TRP A 384 -26.56 -12.05 10.06
C TRP A 384 -26.44 -12.62 11.48
N PHE A 385 -26.17 -13.92 11.62
CA PHE A 385 -25.95 -14.56 12.92
C PHE A 385 -24.74 -13.95 13.65
N LYS A 386 -23.61 -13.77 12.94
CA LYS A 386 -22.43 -13.10 13.51
C LYS A 386 -22.72 -11.65 13.93
N PHE A 387 -23.44 -10.89 13.11
CA PHE A 387 -23.85 -9.52 13.43
C PHE A 387 -24.63 -9.46 14.76
N GLN A 388 -25.62 -10.33 14.97
CA GLN A 388 -26.40 -10.35 16.21
C GLN A 388 -25.52 -10.66 17.43
N LYS A 389 -24.60 -11.63 17.29
CA LYS A 389 -23.66 -11.99 18.36
C LYS A 389 -22.73 -10.83 18.72
N ALA A 390 -22.03 -10.27 17.72
CA ALA A 390 -21.13 -9.13 17.88
C ALA A 390 -21.85 -7.89 18.43
N LYS A 391 -23.09 -7.62 17.99
CA LYS A 391 -23.92 -6.52 18.53
C LYS A 391 -24.18 -6.69 20.04
N GLY A 392 -24.44 -7.91 20.51
CA GLY A 392 -24.59 -8.21 21.93
C GLY A 392 -23.32 -7.96 22.75
N VAL A 393 -22.15 -8.17 22.14
CA VAL A 393 -20.84 -7.89 22.75
C VAL A 393 -20.57 -6.39 22.81
N TYR A 394 -20.78 -5.69 21.69
CA TYR A 394 -20.61 -4.24 21.60
C TYR A 394 -21.45 -3.47 22.62
N GLN A 395 -22.65 -3.95 22.92
CA GLN A 395 -23.51 -3.35 23.96
C GLN A 395 -22.91 -3.39 25.38
N LYS A 396 -21.92 -4.25 25.66
CA LYS A 396 -21.20 -4.30 26.95
C LYS A 396 -20.36 -3.03 27.22
N LEU A 397 -19.92 -2.32 26.16
CA LEU A 397 -19.17 -1.06 26.28
C LEU A 397 -20.01 0.11 26.81
N TRP A 398 -21.34 -0.03 26.84
CA TRP A 398 -22.24 1.00 27.34
C TRP A 398 -22.13 1.19 28.86
N ASN A 399 -21.57 2.31 29.30
CA ASN A 399 -21.32 2.60 30.71
C ASN A 399 -22.51 3.26 31.45
N GLY A 400 -23.67 3.39 30.78
CA GLY A 400 -24.83 4.12 31.29
C GLY A 400 -25.01 5.53 30.72
N SER A 401 -24.02 6.09 30.01
CA SER A 401 -24.13 7.40 29.36
C SER A 401 -23.40 7.54 28.02
N TYR A 402 -22.35 6.76 27.78
CA TYR A 402 -21.63 6.70 26.49
C TYR A 402 -21.00 5.31 26.33
N PHE A 403 -20.37 5.05 25.19
CA PHE A 403 -19.61 3.83 24.97
C PHE A 403 -18.15 4.06 25.40
N ASN A 404 -17.65 3.20 26.30
CA ASN A 404 -16.24 3.21 26.70
C ASN A 404 -15.34 3.06 25.47
N TYR A 405 -14.20 3.76 25.48
CA TYR A 405 -13.20 3.73 24.41
C TYR A 405 -12.79 2.28 24.07
N ASP A 406 -12.46 1.50 25.11
CA ASP A 406 -12.28 0.06 25.03
C ASP A 406 -12.68 -0.65 26.34
N ASP A 407 -12.67 -1.98 26.35
CA ASP A 407 -13.02 -2.83 27.50
C ASP A 407 -11.81 -3.37 28.28
N SER A 408 -10.61 -2.83 28.06
CA SER A 408 -9.37 -3.37 28.65
C SER A 408 -9.11 -3.02 30.12
N ASP A 409 -10.03 -2.30 30.77
CA ASP A 409 -9.88 -1.70 32.11
C ASP A 409 -8.59 -0.85 32.28
N GLY A 410 -8.06 -0.33 31.17
CA GLY A 410 -6.92 0.57 31.14
C GLY A 410 -7.26 1.98 31.60
N SER A 411 -6.21 2.79 31.85
CA SER A 411 -6.38 4.18 32.32
C SER A 411 -7.12 5.10 31.34
N SER A 412 -7.17 4.72 30.05
CA SER A 412 -7.88 5.43 28.99
C SER A 412 -9.22 4.81 28.60
N SER A 413 -9.60 3.64 29.11
CA SER A 413 -10.80 2.89 28.67
C SER A 413 -12.11 3.66 28.88
N SER A 414 -12.17 4.53 29.88
CA SER A 414 -13.31 5.43 30.13
C SER A 414 -13.25 6.76 29.35
N SER A 415 -12.36 6.91 28.36
CA SER A 415 -12.29 8.15 27.56
C SER A 415 -13.50 8.29 26.64
N ILE A 416 -13.98 9.52 26.48
CA ILE A 416 -15.02 9.86 25.50
C ILE A 416 -14.34 10.12 24.15
N GLN A 417 -14.31 9.13 23.27
CA GLN A 417 -13.87 9.31 21.88
C GLN A 417 -15.00 9.99 21.09
N ALA A 418 -14.67 11.01 20.29
CA ALA A 418 -15.65 11.70 19.46
C ALA A 418 -16.32 10.74 18.45
N ASP A 419 -15.51 9.86 17.87
CA ASP A 419 -15.85 8.93 16.80
C ASP A 419 -16.34 7.55 17.29
N GLN A 420 -16.73 7.45 18.57
CA GLN A 420 -17.15 6.18 19.19
C GLN A 420 -18.35 5.51 18.50
N LEU A 421 -19.08 6.22 17.63
CA LEU A 421 -20.25 5.75 16.89
C LEU A 421 -20.02 5.64 15.37
N ALA A 422 -18.79 5.59 14.87
CA ALA A 422 -18.48 5.48 13.43
C ALA A 422 -19.24 4.34 12.71
N GLY A 423 -19.43 3.20 13.40
CA GLY A 423 -20.24 2.09 12.87
C GLY A 423 -21.74 2.39 12.79
N GLN A 424 -22.29 3.11 13.76
CA GLN A 424 -23.70 3.54 13.75
C GLN A 424 -23.94 4.56 12.64
N TRP A 425 -23.04 5.54 12.50
CA TRP A 425 -23.04 6.50 11.40
C TRP A 425 -23.13 5.79 10.04
N TYR A 426 -22.21 4.88 9.76
CA TYR A 426 -22.20 4.20 8.46
C TYR A 426 -23.36 3.23 8.28
N ALA A 427 -23.85 2.58 9.34
CA ALA A 427 -25.06 1.78 9.26
C ALA A 427 -26.27 2.64 8.82
N ARG A 428 -26.43 3.83 9.41
CA ARG A 428 -27.46 4.81 9.00
C ARG A 428 -27.23 5.30 7.56
N ALA A 429 -26.00 5.63 7.19
CA ALA A 429 -25.65 6.08 5.84
C ALA A 429 -25.97 5.03 4.76
N CYS A 430 -25.80 3.73 5.08
CA CYS A 430 -26.15 2.60 4.22
C CYS A 430 -27.65 2.21 4.25
N GLY A 431 -28.49 2.87 5.05
CA GLY A 431 -29.89 2.47 5.26
C GLY A 431 -30.08 1.12 5.96
N LEU A 432 -29.08 0.67 6.72
CA LEU A 432 -29.12 -0.53 7.55
C LEU A 432 -29.86 -0.27 8.87
N SER A 433 -30.12 -1.35 9.62
CA SER A 433 -30.72 -1.26 10.96
C SER A 433 -29.70 -0.68 11.96
N PRO A 434 -30.14 0.09 12.98
CA PRO A 434 -29.27 0.60 14.04
C PRO A 434 -28.45 -0.51 14.72
N ILE A 435 -27.16 -0.25 14.94
CA ILE A 435 -26.29 -1.11 15.74
C ILE A 435 -26.40 -0.78 17.24
N VAL A 436 -26.79 0.44 17.59
CA VAL A 436 -27.13 0.88 18.96
C VAL A 436 -28.58 1.37 19.04
N ASP A 437 -29.11 1.43 20.26
CA ASP A 437 -30.45 1.99 20.53
C ASP A 437 -30.42 3.52 20.40
N GLU A 438 -31.50 4.12 19.90
CA GLU A 438 -31.56 5.55 19.57
C GLU A 438 -31.25 6.46 20.77
N ASP A 439 -31.79 6.15 21.95
CA ASP A 439 -31.53 6.91 23.18
C ASP A 439 -30.06 6.83 23.62
N LYS A 440 -29.40 5.68 23.41
CA LYS A 440 -27.97 5.51 23.68
C LYS A 440 -27.11 6.27 22.69
N ALA A 441 -27.50 6.28 21.41
CA ALA A 441 -26.83 7.07 20.38
C ALA A 441 -26.89 8.56 20.71
N LYS A 442 -28.09 9.08 21.00
CA LYS A 442 -28.29 10.49 21.38
C LYS A 442 -27.50 10.87 22.63
N SER A 443 -27.59 10.07 23.69
CA SER A 443 -26.85 10.33 24.95
C SER A 443 -25.32 10.31 24.75
N ALA A 444 -24.79 9.40 23.92
CA ALA A 444 -23.38 9.37 23.58
C ALA A 444 -22.95 10.59 22.75
N LEU A 445 -23.74 11.00 21.75
CA LEU A 445 -23.48 12.20 20.93
C LEU A 445 -23.57 13.50 21.75
N GLU A 446 -24.53 13.59 22.67
CA GLU A 446 -24.60 14.67 23.65
C GLU A 446 -23.34 14.71 24.54
N LYS A 447 -22.81 13.56 24.96
CA LYS A 447 -21.53 13.51 25.70
C LYS A 447 -20.35 13.97 24.86
N VAL A 448 -20.26 13.53 23.61
CA VAL A 448 -19.25 13.98 22.65
C VAL A 448 -19.34 15.50 22.47
N TYR A 449 -20.53 16.07 22.31
CA TYR A 449 -20.71 17.52 22.22
C TYR A 449 -20.21 18.27 23.47
N HIS A 450 -20.66 17.87 24.67
CA HIS A 450 -20.34 18.57 25.92
C HIS A 450 -18.88 18.45 26.40
N TYR A 451 -18.09 17.51 25.85
CA TYR A 451 -16.70 17.25 26.26
C TYR A 451 -15.69 17.38 25.12
N ASN A 452 -16.01 16.92 23.90
CA ASN A 452 -15.11 16.96 22.76
C ASN A 452 -15.36 18.19 21.86
N VAL A 453 -16.59 18.71 21.76
CA VAL A 453 -16.82 19.96 21.00
C VAL A 453 -16.54 21.17 21.88
N LEU A 454 -17.14 21.23 23.07
CA LEU A 454 -17.02 22.41 23.94
C LEU A 454 -15.69 22.49 24.76
N LYS A 455 -14.83 21.45 24.76
CA LYS A 455 -13.65 21.37 25.65
C LYS A 455 -12.44 20.57 25.11
N SER A 456 -12.39 20.18 23.82
CA SER A 456 -11.25 19.39 23.33
C SER A 456 -9.94 20.18 23.26
N ARG A 457 -8.84 19.42 23.21
CA ARG A 457 -7.46 19.90 23.00
C ARG A 457 -6.95 19.70 21.58
N GLU A 458 -7.58 18.80 20.82
CA GLU A 458 -7.27 18.52 19.42
C GLU A 458 -8.58 18.29 18.65
N ILE A 459 -8.68 18.83 17.44
CA ILE A 459 -9.85 18.76 16.57
C ILE A 459 -9.39 18.14 15.25
N TRP A 460 -10.03 17.07 14.81
CA TRP A 460 -9.80 16.45 13.50
C TRP A 460 -10.96 16.83 12.58
N SER A 461 -10.69 17.57 11.51
CA SER A 461 -11.72 18.21 10.65
C SER A 461 -12.74 17.20 10.10
N GLY A 462 -12.26 16.18 9.40
CA GLY A 462 -13.10 15.17 8.77
C GLY A 462 -13.86 14.28 9.76
N VAL A 463 -13.28 14.04 10.94
CA VAL A 463 -13.94 13.31 12.04
C VAL A 463 -15.09 14.15 12.61
N THR A 464 -14.87 15.45 12.84
CA THR A 464 -15.92 16.37 13.29
C THR A 464 -17.12 16.39 12.33
N TYR A 465 -16.88 16.39 11.02
CA TYR A 465 -17.97 16.27 10.03
C TYR A 465 -18.65 14.90 10.03
N GLY A 466 -17.92 13.80 10.24
CA GLY A 466 -18.51 12.46 10.42
C GLY A 466 -19.41 12.36 11.66
N VAL A 467 -18.97 12.95 12.78
CA VAL A 467 -19.77 13.06 14.01
C VAL A 467 -21.02 13.92 13.77
N ALA A 468 -20.90 15.05 13.08
CA ALA A 468 -22.03 15.89 12.70
C ALA A 468 -23.02 15.14 11.76
N ALA A 469 -22.53 14.35 10.80
CA ALA A 469 -23.37 13.49 9.97
C ALA A 469 -24.12 12.42 10.81
N THR A 470 -23.47 11.88 11.84
CA THR A 470 -24.09 10.97 12.82
C THR A 470 -25.21 11.68 13.57
N MET A 471 -24.95 12.91 14.06
CA MET A 471 -25.95 13.73 14.74
C MET A 471 -27.17 14.02 13.86
N ILE A 472 -26.98 14.34 12.57
CA ILE A 472 -28.09 14.51 11.61
C ILE A 472 -28.91 13.22 11.49
N HIS A 473 -28.25 12.06 11.34
CA HIS A 473 -28.92 10.76 11.23
C HIS A 473 -29.74 10.36 12.47
N GLU A 474 -29.34 10.80 13.67
CA GLU A 474 -30.06 10.57 14.93
C GLU A 474 -30.99 11.75 15.31
N GLY A 475 -31.21 12.72 14.40
CA GLY A 475 -32.17 13.82 14.56
C GLY A 475 -31.66 15.03 15.37
N LEU A 476 -30.37 15.06 15.74
CA LEU A 476 -29.71 16.15 16.49
C LEU A 476 -29.17 17.23 15.54
N VAL A 477 -30.00 17.73 14.62
CA VAL A 477 -29.57 18.58 13.49
C VAL A 477 -28.91 19.90 13.94
N ASP A 478 -29.47 20.59 14.94
CA ASP A 478 -28.90 21.85 15.43
C ASP A 478 -27.51 21.64 16.07
N MET A 479 -27.35 20.54 16.82
CA MET A 479 -26.09 20.14 17.44
C MET A 479 -25.05 19.74 16.38
N ALA A 480 -25.48 19.14 15.27
CA ALA A 480 -24.61 18.81 14.15
C ALA A 480 -24.01 20.07 13.51
N PHE A 481 -24.82 21.09 13.23
CA PHE A 481 -24.32 22.35 12.68
C PHE A 481 -23.46 23.13 13.67
N GLN A 482 -23.79 23.12 14.97
CA GLN A 482 -22.92 23.71 16.01
C GLN A 482 -21.58 22.96 16.15
N THR A 483 -21.57 21.64 15.97
CA THR A 483 -20.35 20.82 15.98
C THR A 483 -19.47 21.11 14.77
N ALA A 484 -20.08 21.25 13.59
CA ALA A 484 -19.38 21.49 12.34
C ALA A 484 -18.96 22.97 12.16
N SER A 485 -19.64 23.94 12.78
CA SER A 485 -19.30 25.37 12.63
C SER A 485 -17.90 25.69 13.14
N GLY A 486 -17.41 24.98 14.16
CA GLY A 486 -16.02 25.14 14.64
C GLY A 486 -14.95 24.87 13.57
N VAL A 487 -15.24 24.01 12.57
CA VAL A 487 -14.35 23.80 11.42
C VAL A 487 -14.43 24.97 10.44
N TYR A 488 -15.63 25.52 10.20
CA TYR A 488 -15.79 26.75 9.42
C TYR A 488 -15.11 27.95 10.08
N GLU A 489 -15.32 28.15 11.38
CA GLU A 489 -14.73 29.23 12.18
C GLU A 489 -13.21 29.19 12.08
N ALA A 490 -12.59 28.02 12.23
CA ALA A 490 -11.14 27.85 12.10
C ALA A 490 -10.62 27.98 10.66
N ALA A 491 -11.24 27.34 9.67
CA ALA A 491 -10.66 27.21 8.33
C ALA A 491 -11.15 28.25 7.30
N TRP A 492 -12.36 28.78 7.45
CA TRP A 492 -13.07 29.53 6.39
C TRP A 492 -13.58 30.92 6.82
N SER A 493 -13.64 31.21 8.12
CA SER A 493 -14.03 32.54 8.60
C SER A 493 -12.89 33.56 8.45
N GLN A 494 -13.24 34.84 8.32
CA GLN A 494 -12.28 35.93 8.16
C GLN A 494 -11.39 36.15 9.39
N GLU A 495 -11.87 35.78 10.58
CA GLU A 495 -11.14 35.88 11.86
C GLU A 495 -10.51 34.53 12.28
N GLY A 496 -10.58 33.51 11.40
CA GLY A 496 -10.07 32.17 11.65
C GLY A 496 -8.56 32.01 11.47
N LEU A 497 -8.10 30.77 11.47
CA LEU A 497 -6.69 30.36 11.40
C LEU A 497 -6.11 30.37 9.97
N GLY A 498 -6.91 30.77 8.98
CA GLY A 498 -6.45 30.98 7.60
C GLY A 498 -6.25 29.70 6.78
N TYR A 499 -6.91 28.60 7.13
CA TYR A 499 -6.76 27.31 6.43
C TYR A 499 -7.59 27.17 5.14
N SER A 500 -8.16 28.25 4.60
CA SER A 500 -9.01 28.21 3.40
C SER A 500 -8.22 27.67 2.20
N PHE A 501 -8.80 26.67 1.51
CA PHE A 501 -8.13 25.93 0.42
C PHE A 501 -6.83 25.21 0.82
N GLN A 502 -6.65 24.95 2.11
CA GLN A 502 -5.55 24.16 2.66
C GLN A 502 -5.95 23.41 3.95
N THR A 503 -7.26 23.14 4.14
CA THR A 503 -7.83 22.56 5.37
C THR A 503 -7.02 21.37 5.88
N PRO A 504 -6.50 21.42 7.12
CA PRO A 504 -5.66 20.36 7.67
C PRO A 504 -6.46 19.15 8.16
N GLU A 505 -5.73 18.06 8.42
CA GLU A 505 -6.25 16.90 9.15
C GLU A 505 -6.69 17.30 10.57
N SER A 506 -5.78 17.88 11.35
CA SER A 506 -6.07 18.31 12.72
C SER A 506 -5.39 19.61 13.13
N TRP A 507 -5.91 20.24 14.19
CA TRP A 507 -5.26 21.32 14.94
C TRP A 507 -5.54 21.21 16.43
N ASN A 508 -4.74 21.89 17.24
CA ASN A 508 -4.87 21.93 18.70
C ASN A 508 -5.35 23.29 19.24
N THR A 509 -5.53 23.40 20.56
CA THR A 509 -5.94 24.65 21.24
C THR A 509 -4.88 25.75 21.30
N ASP A 510 -3.67 25.49 20.79
CA ASP A 510 -2.58 26.46 20.64
C ASP A 510 -2.44 26.90 19.16
N ASP A 511 -3.49 26.70 18.35
CA ASP A 511 -3.60 26.99 16.92
C ASP A 511 -2.56 26.29 16.00
N GLN A 512 -1.95 25.21 16.50
CA GLN A 512 -0.98 24.42 15.75
C GLN A 512 -1.70 23.34 14.94
N TYR A 513 -1.54 23.36 13.62
CA TYR A 513 -2.07 22.35 12.71
C TYR A 513 -1.14 21.14 12.54
N ARG A 514 -1.68 20.05 11.98
CA ARG A 514 -0.96 18.89 11.48
C ARG A 514 -1.49 18.55 10.08
N SER A 515 -0.59 18.42 9.10
CA SER A 515 -0.86 18.08 7.70
C SER A 515 -1.93 18.97 7.03
N LEU A 516 -1.51 20.09 6.46
CA LEU A 516 -2.34 20.95 5.58
C LEU A 516 -2.76 20.20 4.31
N CYS A 517 -3.75 20.74 3.60
CA CYS A 517 -4.26 20.20 2.34
C CYS A 517 -4.55 18.70 2.45
N TYR A 518 -5.59 18.36 3.23
CA TYR A 518 -5.89 16.98 3.61
C TYR A 518 -7.18 16.43 2.97
N MET A 519 -7.23 15.11 2.79
CA MET A 519 -8.38 14.42 2.18
C MET A 519 -9.61 14.35 3.08
N ARG A 520 -9.44 14.09 4.39
CA ARG A 520 -10.54 13.86 5.35
C ARG A 520 -11.58 15.00 5.44
N PRO A 521 -11.25 16.31 5.35
CA PRO A 521 -12.21 17.41 5.30
C PRO A 521 -13.39 17.27 4.32
N LEU A 522 -13.22 16.55 3.20
CA LEU A 522 -14.31 16.24 2.26
C LEU A 522 -15.51 15.53 2.92
N ALA A 523 -15.36 14.98 4.12
CA ALA A 523 -16.41 14.42 4.95
C ALA A 523 -17.58 15.37 5.29
N ILE A 524 -17.47 16.68 5.04
CA ILE A 524 -18.65 17.57 5.06
C ILE A 524 -19.75 17.10 4.09
N TRP A 525 -19.40 16.37 3.03
CA TRP A 525 -20.36 15.70 2.14
C TRP A 525 -21.11 14.54 2.80
N ALA A 526 -20.61 13.98 3.90
CA ALA A 526 -21.38 13.03 4.72
C ALA A 526 -22.52 13.72 5.48
N MET A 527 -22.36 14.98 5.90
CA MET A 527 -23.47 15.76 6.44
C MET A 527 -24.53 16.00 5.36
N GLN A 528 -24.10 16.34 4.14
CA GLN A 528 -25.02 16.54 3.01
C GLN A 528 -25.73 15.24 2.63
N TRP A 529 -25.05 14.08 2.69
CA TRP A 529 -25.65 12.76 2.56
C TRP A 529 -26.73 12.51 3.63
N ALA A 530 -26.40 12.71 4.90
CA ALA A 530 -27.30 12.49 6.03
C ALA A 530 -28.55 13.39 5.97
N PHE A 531 -28.39 14.64 5.54
CA PHE A 531 -29.45 15.63 5.42
C PHE A 531 -30.33 15.43 4.17
N SER A 532 -29.72 15.14 3.02
CA SER A 532 -30.46 14.94 1.76
C SER A 532 -31.19 13.59 1.67
N GLN A 533 -30.79 12.60 2.48
CA GLN A 533 -31.36 11.25 2.53
C GLN A 533 -31.55 10.64 1.12
N PRO A 534 -30.45 10.39 0.38
CA PRO A 534 -30.52 9.91 -0.99
C PRO A 534 -31.29 8.59 -1.10
N LYS A 535 -31.96 8.39 -2.23
CA LYS A 535 -32.82 7.22 -2.45
C LYS A 535 -31.99 5.94 -2.60
N LEU A 536 -31.82 5.22 -1.50
CA LEU A 536 -31.11 3.94 -1.47
C LEU A 536 -31.95 2.79 -2.04
N HIS A 537 -31.29 1.90 -2.79
CA HIS A 537 -31.89 0.69 -3.32
C HIS A 537 -32.13 -0.34 -2.20
N LYS A 538 -33.40 -0.64 -1.95
CA LYS A 538 -33.82 -1.65 -0.97
C LYS A 538 -33.88 -3.04 -1.60
N TYR A 539 -33.47 -4.04 -0.83
CA TYR A 539 -33.50 -5.45 -1.22
C TYR A 539 -34.28 -6.23 -0.16
N GLU A 540 -35.41 -6.81 -0.57
CA GLU A 540 -36.36 -7.50 0.33
C GLU A 540 -35.69 -8.68 1.04
N ALA A 541 -35.80 -8.73 2.37
CA ALA A 541 -35.28 -9.83 3.16
C ALA A 541 -36.22 -11.03 3.09
N ASN A 542 -35.67 -12.23 2.90
CA ASN A 542 -36.43 -13.48 3.00
C ASN A 542 -36.21 -14.08 4.41
N PRO A 543 -37.23 -14.09 5.30
CA PRO A 543 -37.04 -14.28 6.75
C PRO A 543 -36.83 -15.73 7.19
N GLU A 544 -36.90 -16.70 6.28
CA GLU A 544 -36.63 -18.10 6.60
C GLU A 544 -35.12 -18.35 6.69
N MET A 545 -34.62 -18.50 7.93
CA MET A 545 -33.29 -19.04 8.22
C MET A 545 -33.32 -20.57 8.11
N ASN A 546 -32.32 -21.15 7.46
CA ASN A 546 -32.12 -22.60 7.40
C ASN A 546 -30.88 -23.02 8.21
N GLU A 547 -31.08 -23.76 9.30
CA GLU A 547 -29.99 -24.20 10.19
C GLU A 547 -28.92 -25.05 9.46
N ASP A 548 -29.32 -25.92 8.53
CA ASP A 548 -28.38 -26.73 7.74
C ASP A 548 -27.49 -25.86 6.83
N SER A 549 -28.05 -24.75 6.31
CA SER A 549 -27.30 -23.78 5.50
C SER A 549 -26.23 -23.07 6.34
N LEU A 550 -26.58 -22.67 7.56
CA LEU A 550 -25.69 -21.99 8.50
C LEU A 550 -24.45 -22.84 8.83
N VAL A 551 -24.64 -24.15 9.07
CA VAL A 551 -23.55 -25.09 9.40
C VAL A 551 -22.58 -25.27 8.22
N LEU A 552 -23.10 -25.46 7.00
CA LEU A 552 -22.29 -25.60 5.79
C LEU A 552 -21.45 -24.34 5.52
N GLN A 553 -22.06 -23.17 5.63
CA GLN A 553 -21.41 -21.88 5.37
C GLN A 553 -20.39 -21.52 6.44
N HIS A 554 -20.70 -21.81 7.71
CA HIS A 554 -19.72 -21.74 8.79
C HIS A 554 -18.48 -22.60 8.48
N ALA A 555 -18.65 -23.82 7.96
CA ALA A 555 -17.54 -24.71 7.62
C ALA A 555 -16.69 -24.17 6.45
N GLY A 556 -17.33 -23.67 5.38
CA GLY A 556 -16.65 -23.02 4.25
C GLY A 556 -15.85 -21.78 4.68
N PHE A 557 -16.51 -20.86 5.40
CA PHE A 557 -15.89 -19.64 5.93
C PHE A 557 -14.72 -19.96 6.87
N SER A 558 -14.90 -20.90 7.80
CA SER A 558 -13.85 -21.34 8.73
C SER A 558 -12.64 -21.95 8.01
N ARG A 559 -12.84 -22.60 6.87
CA ARG A 559 -11.76 -23.14 6.04
C ARG A 559 -10.98 -22.03 5.35
N VAL A 560 -11.66 -21.02 4.79
CA VAL A 560 -11.02 -19.83 4.20
C VAL A 560 -10.26 -19.05 5.26
N ALA A 561 -10.89 -18.69 6.38
CA ALA A 561 -10.28 -17.97 7.49
C ALA A 561 -9.02 -18.65 8.05
N ARG A 562 -9.00 -20.00 8.10
CA ARG A 562 -7.83 -20.77 8.55
C ARG A 562 -6.62 -20.62 7.63
N LEU A 563 -6.83 -20.47 6.32
CA LEU A 563 -5.75 -20.27 5.34
C LEU A 563 -5.19 -18.85 5.34
N LEU A 564 -5.97 -17.88 5.87
CA LEU A 564 -5.63 -16.46 5.91
C LEU A 564 -4.89 -16.03 7.19
N LYS A 565 -4.76 -16.92 8.18
CA LYS A 565 -4.11 -16.60 9.47
C LYS A 565 -2.67 -16.13 9.29
N LEU A 566 -2.35 -14.99 9.90
CA LEU A 566 -0.98 -14.51 10.07
C LEU A 566 -0.14 -15.51 10.89
N PRO A 567 1.19 -15.54 10.70
CA PRO A 567 2.09 -16.25 11.59
C PRO A 567 2.07 -15.62 12.99
N ASP A 568 2.06 -16.44 14.05
CA ASP A 568 2.22 -15.96 15.42
C ASP A 568 3.53 -15.19 15.57
N GLU A 569 3.47 -13.99 16.16
CA GLU A 569 4.65 -13.11 16.20
C GLU A 569 5.66 -13.50 17.29
N ASP A 570 5.26 -14.27 18.32
CA ASP A 570 6.10 -14.47 19.52
C ASP A 570 5.87 -15.81 20.27
N VAL A 571 5.85 -16.95 19.56
CA VAL A 571 5.85 -18.28 20.22
C VAL A 571 7.03 -19.14 19.77
N SER A 572 7.80 -19.60 20.76
CA SER A 572 8.79 -20.66 20.62
C SER A 572 8.12 -21.95 20.13
N ARG A 573 8.29 -22.24 18.83
CA ARG A 573 7.60 -23.30 18.06
C ARG A 573 7.29 -24.56 18.87
N SER A 574 6.05 -24.67 19.35
CA SER A 574 5.58 -25.84 20.08
C SER A 574 5.34 -27.01 19.10
N ALA A 575 5.49 -28.24 19.60
CA ALA A 575 5.64 -29.43 18.76
C ALA A 575 4.38 -29.83 17.95
N LEU A 576 3.23 -29.20 18.19
CA LEU A 576 1.95 -29.59 17.58
C LEU A 576 1.74 -29.06 16.14
N GLN A 577 2.44 -27.99 15.74
CA GLN A 577 2.41 -27.51 14.35
C GLN A 577 3.08 -28.50 13.36
N TRP A 578 3.88 -29.45 13.86
CA TRP A 578 4.57 -30.43 13.02
C TRP A 578 3.67 -31.51 12.42
N LEU A 579 2.45 -31.71 12.95
CA LEU A 579 1.59 -32.80 12.49
C LEU A 579 1.00 -32.57 11.09
N TYR A 580 0.88 -31.31 10.64
CA TYR A 580 0.36 -30.97 9.31
C TYR A 580 1.45 -30.85 8.22
N VAL A 581 2.73 -31.02 8.58
CA VAL A 581 3.88 -31.10 7.65
C VAL A 581 4.57 -32.48 7.78
N GLY A 582 3.91 -33.42 8.46
CA GLY A 582 4.45 -34.68 8.96
C GLY A 582 4.58 -35.82 7.93
N VAL A 583 4.98 -35.56 6.69
CA VAL A 583 5.47 -36.61 5.77
C VAL A 583 6.77 -36.15 5.09
N SER A 584 7.89 -36.20 5.81
CA SER A 584 9.03 -37.06 5.46
C SER A 584 10.25 -36.84 6.39
N LEU A 585 10.77 -37.97 6.91
CA LEU A 585 12.14 -38.20 7.41
C LEU A 585 12.67 -37.45 8.65
N LYS A 586 12.93 -38.26 9.69
CA LYS A 586 13.83 -37.96 10.83
C LYS A 586 15.28 -37.89 10.35
N CYS A 587 16.09 -36.96 10.89
CA CYS A 587 17.41 -37.28 11.51
C CYS A 587 18.14 -36.05 12.08
N ASN A 588 19.05 -36.32 13.03
CA ASN A 588 19.75 -35.37 13.88
C ASN A 588 21.15 -35.96 14.23
N VAL A 589 22.25 -35.22 14.41
CA VAL A 589 22.49 -33.76 14.37
C VAL A 589 23.85 -33.51 13.68
N HIS A 590 23.93 -32.56 12.72
CA HIS A 590 25.18 -31.79 12.43
C HIS A 590 24.79 -30.41 11.87
N GLN A 591 25.32 -29.35 12.48
CA GLN A 591 24.55 -28.09 12.66
C GLN A 591 24.84 -26.95 11.67
N ASN A 592 23.81 -26.10 11.52
CA ASN A 592 23.82 -24.67 11.14
C ASN A 592 23.92 -24.17 9.68
N PHE A 593 24.25 -24.98 8.66
CA PHE A 593 24.24 -24.50 7.26
C PHE A 593 23.43 -25.37 6.29
N ARG A 594 22.80 -24.76 5.28
CA ARG A 594 22.15 -25.44 4.14
C ARG A 594 22.78 -24.94 2.83
N LEU A 595 23.37 -25.85 2.07
CA LEU A 595 23.70 -25.62 0.67
C LEU A 595 22.39 -25.67 -0.15
N LEU A 596 22.19 -24.72 -1.07
CA LEU A 596 20.85 -24.42 -1.60
C LEU A 596 20.33 -25.35 -2.71
N VAL A 597 21.09 -26.35 -3.13
CA VAL A 597 20.66 -27.40 -4.08
C VAL A 597 21.26 -28.74 -3.64
N ASN A 598 20.51 -29.84 -3.78
CA ASN A 598 20.88 -31.28 -3.75
C ASN A 598 22.17 -31.76 -3.04
N GLY A 599 22.54 -31.18 -1.90
CA GLY A 599 23.77 -31.55 -1.16
C GLY A 599 25.06 -30.92 -1.71
N GLU A 600 25.05 -30.46 -2.95
CA GLU A 600 26.11 -29.68 -3.60
C GLU A 600 25.53 -28.32 -4.02
N GLY A 601 25.96 -27.25 -3.36
CA GLY A 601 25.33 -25.93 -3.50
C GLY A 601 25.38 -25.39 -4.93
N LYS A 602 24.47 -24.46 -5.28
CA LYS A 602 24.53 -23.78 -6.57
C LYS A 602 25.90 -23.11 -6.72
N MET A 603 26.72 -23.62 -7.64
CA MET A 603 28.02 -23.04 -7.96
C MET A 603 27.79 -21.65 -8.55
N VAL A 604 28.33 -20.62 -7.89
CA VAL A 604 28.28 -19.21 -8.31
C VAL A 604 29.44 -18.91 -9.26
N GLY A 605 30.53 -19.66 -9.16
CA GLY A 605 31.64 -19.63 -10.10
C GLY A 605 32.72 -20.66 -9.79
N SER A 606 33.54 -20.96 -10.80
CA SER A 606 34.77 -21.74 -10.69
C SER A 606 35.94 -20.85 -11.10
N GLY A 607 36.84 -20.54 -10.17
CA GLY A 607 38.07 -19.79 -10.45
C GLY A 607 39.26 -20.73 -10.64
N SER A 608 40.40 -20.19 -11.08
CA SER A 608 41.64 -20.94 -11.35
C SER A 608 42.22 -21.71 -10.15
N PHE A 609 41.67 -21.49 -8.95
CA PHE A 609 42.21 -21.94 -7.66
C PHE A 609 41.16 -22.54 -6.70
N GLY A 610 39.89 -22.68 -7.12
CA GLY A 610 38.84 -23.24 -6.26
C GLY A 610 37.41 -23.01 -6.76
N THR A 611 36.46 -23.65 -6.08
CA THR A 611 35.01 -23.59 -6.39
C THR A 611 34.26 -22.66 -5.42
N VAL A 612 33.27 -21.93 -5.91
CA VAL A 612 32.53 -20.92 -5.17
C VAL A 612 31.04 -21.28 -5.14
N HIS A 613 30.47 -21.50 -3.97
CA HIS A 613 29.08 -21.96 -3.79
C HIS A 613 28.24 -20.96 -3.00
N LEU A 614 26.96 -20.83 -3.38
CA LEU A 614 25.99 -20.08 -2.60
C LEU A 614 25.45 -20.95 -1.45
N ALA A 615 25.52 -20.43 -0.24
CA ALA A 615 24.99 -21.06 0.97
C ALA A 615 24.02 -20.11 1.69
N MET A 616 23.15 -20.70 2.50
CA MET A 616 22.21 -19.95 3.34
C MET A 616 22.43 -20.30 4.81
N SER A 617 22.55 -19.27 5.65
CA SER A 617 22.59 -19.43 7.10
C SER A 617 21.25 -19.98 7.57
N LYS A 618 21.25 -21.15 8.24
CA LYS A 618 20.00 -21.71 8.81
C LYS A 618 19.46 -20.85 9.96
N ALA A 619 20.32 -20.07 10.61
CA ALA A 619 19.95 -19.24 11.76
C ALA A 619 19.36 -17.87 11.36
N THR A 620 19.82 -17.28 10.25
CA THR A 620 19.44 -15.91 9.86
C THR A 620 18.75 -15.81 8.50
N GLY A 621 18.69 -16.89 7.71
CA GLY A 621 18.24 -16.85 6.31
C GLY A 621 19.16 -16.07 5.36
N GLY A 622 20.23 -15.45 5.89
CA GLY A 622 21.17 -14.66 5.10
C GLY A 622 21.97 -15.53 4.13
N LEU A 623 22.08 -15.04 2.89
CA LEU A 623 22.93 -15.64 1.87
C LEU A 623 24.40 -15.28 2.10
N PHE A 624 25.27 -16.26 1.93
CA PHE A 624 26.72 -16.11 2.02
C PHE A 624 27.40 -17.04 1.01
N VAL A 625 28.68 -16.78 0.75
CA VAL A 625 29.49 -17.50 -0.23
C VAL A 625 30.48 -18.42 0.48
N VAL A 626 30.64 -19.63 -0.04
CA VAL A 626 31.67 -20.59 0.40
C VAL A 626 32.66 -20.79 -0.75
N LYS A 627 33.89 -20.27 -0.61
CA LYS A 627 35.01 -20.57 -1.53
C LYS A 627 35.78 -21.77 -0.98
N SER A 628 35.92 -22.84 -1.77
CA SER A 628 36.55 -24.10 -1.38
C SER A 628 37.79 -24.38 -2.23
N ALA A 629 38.87 -24.83 -1.62
CA ALA A 629 40.06 -25.35 -2.31
C ALA A 629 40.57 -26.64 -1.65
N GLN A 630 41.15 -27.52 -2.46
CA GLN A 630 41.75 -28.80 -2.07
C GLN A 630 43.16 -28.87 -2.67
N GLU A 631 44.16 -29.06 -1.81
CA GLU A 631 45.59 -29.22 -2.15
C GLU A 631 46.22 -28.21 -3.14
N GLY A 632 47.51 -28.42 -3.45
CA GLY A 632 48.22 -27.72 -4.52
C GLY A 632 48.33 -26.19 -4.38
N PRO A 633 48.48 -25.46 -5.51
CA PRO A 633 48.56 -24.01 -5.53
C PRO A 633 47.26 -23.31 -5.10
N GLY A 634 46.10 -23.96 -5.32
CA GLY A 634 44.79 -23.41 -5.00
C GLY A 634 44.57 -23.24 -3.50
N LEU A 635 44.93 -24.26 -2.72
CA LEU A 635 44.89 -24.21 -1.25
C LEU A 635 45.74 -23.04 -0.70
N LYS A 636 46.98 -22.90 -1.16
CA LYS A 636 47.90 -21.81 -0.75
C LYS A 636 47.37 -20.41 -1.10
N SER A 637 46.69 -20.29 -2.23
CA SER A 637 46.03 -19.04 -2.65
C SER A 637 44.89 -18.70 -1.69
N LEU A 638 44.03 -19.67 -1.37
CA LEU A 638 42.89 -19.48 -0.47
C LEU A 638 43.32 -19.25 1.01
N GLU A 639 44.41 -19.88 1.45
CA GLU A 639 45.04 -19.61 2.76
C GLU A 639 45.53 -18.17 2.88
N ASN A 640 46.17 -17.64 1.81
CA ASN A 640 46.60 -16.25 1.75
C ASN A 640 45.40 -15.30 1.78
N GLU A 641 44.39 -15.54 0.94
CA GLU A 641 43.15 -14.76 0.89
C GLU A 641 42.46 -14.70 2.27
N ALA A 642 42.27 -15.85 2.92
CA ALA A 642 41.68 -15.93 4.25
C ALA A 642 42.49 -15.11 5.28
N THR A 643 43.81 -15.27 5.30
CA THR A 643 44.72 -14.58 6.23
C THR A 643 44.78 -13.07 6.01
N MET A 644 44.49 -12.58 4.80
CA MET A 644 44.32 -11.16 4.52
C MET A 644 42.93 -10.68 4.98
N LEU A 645 41.85 -11.31 4.50
CA LEU A 645 40.48 -10.87 4.71
C LEU A 645 40.01 -10.94 6.18
N GLU A 646 40.50 -11.90 6.97
CA GLU A 646 40.25 -11.98 8.42
C GLU A 646 40.62 -10.68 9.17
N LYS A 647 41.54 -9.88 8.61
CA LYS A 647 42.10 -8.67 9.23
C LYS A 647 41.65 -7.37 8.55
N LEU A 648 40.70 -7.45 7.61
CA LEU A 648 40.22 -6.31 6.83
C LEU A 648 38.74 -6.06 7.12
N HIS A 649 38.44 -4.85 7.59
CA HIS A 649 37.10 -4.39 7.93
C HIS A 649 36.88 -3.00 7.30
N SER A 650 36.22 -2.98 6.15
CA SER A 650 35.95 -1.79 5.35
C SER A 650 34.71 -2.01 4.49
N PRO A 651 33.85 -1.00 4.28
CA PRO A 651 32.68 -1.13 3.40
C PRO A 651 33.05 -1.37 1.92
N TYR A 652 34.32 -1.17 1.54
CA TYR A 652 34.82 -1.32 0.16
C TYR A 652 35.55 -2.65 -0.10
N ILE A 653 35.61 -3.55 0.89
CA ILE A 653 36.31 -4.86 0.82
C ILE A 653 35.30 -5.95 1.17
N VAL A 654 35.29 -7.08 0.44
CA VAL A 654 34.41 -8.21 0.75
C VAL A 654 34.70 -8.76 2.15
N ARG A 655 33.66 -8.81 2.99
CA ARG A 655 33.73 -9.27 4.37
C ARG A 655 33.88 -10.78 4.46
N CYS A 656 34.99 -11.23 5.07
CA CYS A 656 35.11 -12.58 5.61
C CYS A 656 34.21 -12.75 6.84
N MET A 657 33.50 -13.89 6.90
CA MET A 657 32.65 -14.32 8.01
C MET A 657 33.32 -15.41 8.86
N GLY A 658 34.36 -16.07 8.33
CA GLY A 658 35.12 -17.11 9.00
C GLY A 658 35.73 -18.09 7.98
N ARG A 659 36.51 -19.06 8.47
CA ARG A 659 37.06 -20.17 7.67
C ARG A 659 36.92 -21.50 8.41
N ASP A 660 37.01 -22.59 7.66
CA ASP A 660 36.92 -23.96 8.16
C ASP A 660 37.89 -24.86 7.39
N SER A 661 38.69 -25.65 8.11
CA SER A 661 39.82 -26.41 7.56
C SER A 661 39.74 -27.88 7.97
N PHE A 662 39.68 -28.77 6.98
CA PHE A 662 39.62 -30.22 7.18
C PHE A 662 40.92 -30.89 6.74
N VAL A 663 41.35 -31.88 7.50
CA VAL A 663 42.35 -32.87 7.08
C VAL A 663 41.61 -34.19 6.85
N GLY A 664 41.63 -34.68 5.61
CA GLY A 664 41.01 -35.94 5.22
C GLY A 664 41.70 -37.16 5.84
N ARG A 665 41.01 -38.31 5.85
CA ARG A 665 41.57 -39.56 6.40
C ARG A 665 42.81 -40.10 5.66
N GLN A 666 43.14 -39.54 4.50
CA GLN A 666 44.36 -39.84 3.73
C GLN A 666 45.41 -38.71 3.78
N GLY A 667 45.21 -37.68 4.61
CA GLY A 667 46.12 -36.54 4.77
C GLY A 667 45.78 -35.30 3.93
N GLU A 668 44.83 -35.42 2.98
CA GLU A 668 44.47 -34.35 2.06
C GLU A 668 43.86 -33.13 2.78
N GLY A 669 44.40 -31.93 2.51
CA GLY A 669 43.95 -30.68 3.10
C GLY A 669 42.88 -29.96 2.29
N ARG A 670 41.73 -29.65 2.92
CA ARG A 670 40.65 -28.82 2.35
C ARG A 670 40.42 -27.57 3.19
N LEU A 671 40.35 -26.41 2.55
CA LEU A 671 39.97 -25.14 3.18
C LEU A 671 38.66 -24.62 2.57
N ASN A 672 37.75 -24.16 3.43
CA ASN A 672 36.54 -23.44 3.08
C ASN A 672 36.61 -22.02 3.68
N LEU A 673 36.33 -20.99 2.89
CA LEU A 673 36.28 -19.59 3.32
C LEU A 673 34.85 -19.06 3.15
N PHE A 674 34.29 -18.49 4.23
CA PHE A 674 32.93 -17.96 4.28
C PHE A 674 32.97 -16.44 4.09
N MET A 675 32.21 -15.92 3.13
CA MET A 675 32.23 -14.51 2.72
C MET A 675 30.81 -13.95 2.51
N GLU A 676 30.63 -12.64 2.58
CA GLU A 676 29.36 -12.01 2.21
C GLU A 676 28.99 -12.27 0.73
N TYR A 677 27.69 -12.42 0.46
CA TYR A 677 27.21 -12.63 -0.91
C TYR A 677 26.99 -11.31 -1.64
N MET A 678 27.71 -11.14 -2.76
CA MET A 678 27.62 -9.96 -3.63
C MET A 678 26.71 -10.28 -4.82
N ALA A 679 25.42 -9.96 -4.68
CA ALA A 679 24.34 -10.43 -5.56
C ALA A 679 24.45 -9.97 -7.03
N GLY A 680 25.13 -8.85 -7.31
CA GLY A 680 25.32 -8.34 -8.67
C GLY A 680 26.38 -9.10 -9.49
N GLY A 681 27.16 -10.00 -8.86
CA GLY A 681 28.29 -10.67 -9.49
C GLY A 681 29.50 -9.74 -9.65
N SER A 682 30.43 -10.09 -10.54
CA SER A 682 31.58 -9.23 -10.83
C SER A 682 31.23 -8.10 -11.80
N LEU A 683 31.97 -6.99 -11.75
CA LEU A 683 31.82 -5.91 -12.74
C LEU A 683 32.11 -6.37 -14.18
N SER A 684 32.86 -7.45 -14.38
CA SER A 684 32.95 -8.11 -15.70
C SER A 684 31.58 -8.62 -16.14
N ASN A 685 30.89 -9.38 -15.30
CA ASN A 685 29.55 -9.89 -15.61
C ASN A 685 28.50 -8.79 -15.75
N VAL A 686 28.67 -7.68 -15.05
CA VAL A 686 27.84 -6.48 -15.22
C VAL A 686 28.09 -5.89 -16.61
N ALA A 687 29.35 -5.62 -16.98
CA ALA A 687 29.69 -5.13 -18.32
C ALA A 687 29.17 -6.05 -19.43
N ASP A 688 29.35 -7.37 -19.31
CA ASP A 688 28.87 -8.37 -20.28
C ASP A 688 27.34 -8.29 -20.48
N LYS A 689 26.57 -8.14 -19.40
CA LYS A 689 25.09 -8.00 -19.44
C LYS A 689 24.62 -6.72 -20.11
N PHE A 690 25.44 -5.67 -20.12
CA PHE A 690 25.16 -4.38 -20.77
C PHE A 690 25.94 -4.23 -22.10
N GLY A 691 26.33 -5.34 -22.73
CA GLY A 691 26.94 -5.32 -24.08
C GLY A 691 28.39 -4.82 -24.13
N GLY A 692 29.11 -4.89 -23.01
CA GLY A 692 30.50 -4.43 -22.88
C GLY A 692 30.66 -2.94 -22.57
N ILE A 693 29.57 -2.22 -22.31
CA ILE A 693 29.55 -0.77 -22.07
C ILE A 693 28.66 -0.47 -20.87
N LEU A 694 29.14 0.30 -19.89
CA LEU A 694 28.28 0.99 -18.91
C LEU A 694 28.38 2.51 -19.13
N GLU A 695 27.42 3.27 -18.62
CA GLU A 695 27.45 4.73 -18.72
C GLU A 695 28.60 5.36 -17.92
N GLU A 696 29.12 6.50 -18.40
CA GLU A 696 30.21 7.23 -17.74
C GLU A 696 29.87 7.63 -16.29
N LYS A 697 28.60 7.91 -15.99
CA LYS A 697 28.11 8.18 -14.63
C LYS A 697 28.33 6.97 -13.70
N VAL A 698 28.05 5.76 -14.20
CA VAL A 698 28.22 4.50 -13.49
C VAL A 698 29.71 4.16 -13.34
N ILE A 699 30.54 4.38 -14.39
CA ILE A 699 32.01 4.29 -14.29
C ILE A 699 32.50 5.14 -13.12
N ARG A 700 32.14 6.43 -13.10
CA ARG A 700 32.61 7.40 -12.11
C ARG A 700 32.27 6.98 -10.67
N LEU A 701 31.08 6.42 -10.46
CA LEU A 701 30.65 5.89 -9.16
C LEU A 701 31.49 4.68 -8.74
N TYR A 702 31.63 3.66 -9.59
CA TYR A 702 32.40 2.45 -9.27
C TYR A 702 33.90 2.74 -9.13
N THR A 703 34.48 3.58 -9.99
CA THR A 703 35.89 4.02 -9.88
C THR A 703 36.15 4.70 -8.54
N ARG A 704 35.24 5.55 -8.05
CA ARG A 704 35.37 6.20 -6.73
C ARG A 704 35.45 5.18 -5.59
N GLU A 705 34.57 4.17 -5.60
CA GLU A 705 34.53 3.13 -4.55
C GLU A 705 35.73 2.17 -4.63
N ILE A 706 36.17 1.80 -5.84
CA ILE A 706 37.41 1.04 -6.07
C ILE A 706 38.62 1.80 -5.48
N LEU A 707 38.74 3.10 -5.76
CA LEU A 707 39.82 3.94 -5.22
C LEU A 707 39.77 4.07 -3.69
N GLN A 708 38.58 4.11 -3.09
CA GLN A 708 38.39 4.08 -1.64
C GLN A 708 38.83 2.73 -1.04
N GLY A 709 38.52 1.61 -1.70
CA GLY A 709 39.04 0.28 -1.36
C GLY A 709 40.56 0.19 -1.42
N LEU A 710 41.18 0.66 -2.51
CA LEU A 710 42.63 0.68 -2.67
C LEU A 710 43.33 1.56 -1.62
N LYS A 711 42.78 2.76 -1.34
CA LYS A 711 43.28 3.64 -0.27
C LYS A 711 43.26 2.94 1.10
N TYR A 712 42.23 2.15 1.38
CA TYR A 712 42.14 1.34 2.60
C TYR A 712 43.19 0.22 2.63
N LEU A 713 43.40 -0.51 1.54
CA LEU A 713 44.43 -1.57 1.46
C LEU A 713 45.85 -1.02 1.64
N HIS A 714 46.18 0.07 0.95
CA HIS A 714 47.50 0.70 1.03
C HIS A 714 47.78 1.25 2.45
N LYS A 715 46.76 1.77 3.15
CA LYS A 715 46.89 2.17 4.57
C LYS A 715 47.21 0.98 5.50
N ASN A 716 46.82 -0.24 5.12
CA ASN A 716 47.12 -1.48 5.85
C ASN A 716 48.38 -2.20 5.32
N GLU A 717 49.21 -1.49 4.55
CA GLU A 717 50.44 -2.00 3.90
C GLU A 717 50.22 -3.19 2.94
N ILE A 718 49.02 -3.34 2.38
CA ILE A 718 48.64 -4.45 1.49
C ILE A 718 48.52 -3.95 0.04
N VAL A 719 49.11 -4.69 -0.89
CA VAL A 719 48.92 -4.53 -2.33
C VAL A 719 48.12 -5.73 -2.85
N HIS A 720 47.04 -5.49 -3.59
CA HIS A 720 46.11 -6.53 -4.05
C HIS A 720 46.69 -7.46 -5.13
N CYS A 721 47.59 -6.94 -5.97
CA CYS A 721 48.30 -7.66 -7.04
C CYS A 721 47.47 -8.36 -8.14
N ASP A 722 46.14 -8.32 -8.09
CA ASP A 722 45.25 -8.85 -9.15
C ASP A 722 43.95 -8.00 -9.24
N LEU A 723 44.09 -6.70 -9.51
CA LEU A 723 42.92 -5.81 -9.63
C LEU A 723 42.40 -5.80 -11.08
N LYS A 724 41.21 -6.35 -11.28
CA LYS A 724 40.49 -6.42 -12.55
C LYS A 724 38.98 -6.43 -12.31
N CYS A 725 38.15 -6.17 -13.33
CA CYS A 725 36.68 -6.12 -13.19
C CYS A 725 36.06 -7.44 -12.70
N GLN A 726 36.73 -8.58 -12.87
CA GLN A 726 36.31 -9.87 -12.30
C GLN A 726 36.44 -9.94 -10.78
N ASN A 727 37.37 -9.16 -10.20
CA ASN A 727 37.71 -9.13 -8.77
C ASN A 727 37.11 -7.91 -8.05
N VAL A 728 36.18 -7.20 -8.72
CA VAL A 728 35.35 -6.15 -8.13
C VAL A 728 33.90 -6.63 -8.20
N LEU A 729 33.26 -6.81 -7.05
CA LEU A 729 31.92 -7.39 -6.96
C LEU A 729 30.87 -6.35 -6.60
N LEU A 730 29.68 -6.46 -7.21
CA LEU A 730 28.55 -5.54 -7.03
C LEU A 730 27.56 -6.08 -5.99
N GLY A 731 27.21 -5.24 -5.01
CA GLY A 731 26.23 -5.55 -3.96
C GLY A 731 24.79 -5.29 -4.40
N SER A 732 23.82 -5.82 -3.64
CA SER A 732 22.38 -5.59 -3.91
C SER A 732 21.94 -4.13 -3.76
N SER A 733 22.71 -3.31 -3.06
CA SER A 733 22.52 -1.87 -2.89
C SER A 733 23.27 -1.01 -3.92
N GLY A 734 23.84 -1.61 -4.98
CA GLY A 734 24.54 -0.90 -6.06
C GLY A 734 25.98 -0.45 -5.74
N ASN A 735 26.49 -0.74 -4.54
CA ASN A 735 27.88 -0.46 -4.15
C ASN A 735 28.83 -1.58 -4.59
N VAL A 736 30.10 -1.26 -4.85
CA VAL A 736 31.13 -2.23 -5.24
C VAL A 736 32.16 -2.49 -4.15
N LYS A 737 32.69 -3.72 -4.10
CA LYS A 737 33.74 -4.14 -3.16
C LYS A 737 34.85 -4.95 -3.85
N LEU A 738 36.08 -4.81 -3.35
CA LEU A 738 37.23 -5.60 -3.81
C LEU A 738 37.20 -7.03 -3.22
N ALA A 739 37.54 -8.02 -4.05
CA ALA A 739 37.51 -9.45 -3.75
C ALA A 739 38.72 -10.19 -4.37
N ASP A 740 38.90 -11.46 -4.03
CA ASP A 740 40.02 -12.32 -4.48
C ASP A 740 41.42 -11.85 -4.06
N PHE A 741 41.71 -12.01 -2.76
CA PHE A 741 43.00 -11.63 -2.19
C PHE A 741 44.08 -12.71 -2.32
N GLY A 742 43.86 -13.75 -3.14
CA GLY A 742 44.79 -14.88 -3.27
C GLY A 742 46.21 -14.47 -3.70
N CYS A 743 46.33 -13.46 -4.56
CA CYS A 743 47.62 -12.92 -5.01
C CYS A 743 48.17 -11.75 -4.15
N ALA A 744 47.43 -11.28 -3.14
CA ALA A 744 47.76 -10.08 -2.40
C ALA A 744 49.03 -10.26 -1.53
N LYS A 745 49.80 -9.17 -1.35
CA LYS A 745 51.08 -9.15 -0.63
C LYS A 745 51.15 -8.00 0.37
N ARG A 746 51.82 -8.20 1.51
CA ARG A 746 52.16 -7.11 2.43
C ARG A 746 53.53 -6.53 2.08
N LEU A 747 53.67 -5.21 2.13
CA LEU A 747 54.90 -4.49 1.78
C LEU A 747 56.10 -4.90 2.64
N ARG A 748 55.88 -5.29 3.91
CA ARG A 748 56.92 -5.80 4.81
C ARG A 748 57.52 -7.14 4.36
N ASP A 749 56.71 -8.01 3.74
CA ASP A 749 57.14 -9.34 3.27
C ASP A 749 57.92 -9.27 1.94
N LEU A 750 57.87 -8.10 1.27
CA LEU A 750 58.67 -7.77 0.09
C LEU A 750 60.05 -7.19 0.44
N LYS A 751 60.26 -6.69 1.67
CA LYS A 751 61.57 -6.15 2.12
C LYS A 751 62.52 -7.24 2.63
N SER A 752 62.01 -8.39 3.06
CA SER A 752 62.80 -9.50 3.63
C SER A 752 63.38 -10.46 2.60
N LYS A 753 62.82 -10.49 1.38
CA LYS A 753 63.39 -11.16 0.21
C LYS A 753 63.89 -10.05 -0.73
N GLY A 754 65.20 -9.96 -0.95
CA GLY A 754 65.84 -8.91 -1.75
C GLY A 754 65.45 -8.94 -3.23
N ALA A 755 64.20 -8.56 -3.53
CA ALA A 755 63.60 -8.64 -4.84
C ALA A 755 63.87 -7.36 -5.63
N SER A 756 64.49 -7.52 -6.80
CA SER A 756 64.69 -6.47 -7.79
C SER A 756 63.39 -5.72 -8.13
N MET A 757 63.53 -4.43 -8.43
CA MET A 757 62.46 -3.46 -8.62
C MET A 757 61.74 -3.60 -9.98
N THR A 758 61.60 -4.84 -10.49
CA THR A 758 61.27 -5.16 -11.90
C THR A 758 59.94 -5.90 -12.10
N SER A 759 59.01 -5.88 -11.14
CA SER A 759 57.68 -6.53 -11.28
C SER A 759 56.47 -5.64 -11.00
N TRP A 760 56.61 -4.32 -11.19
CA TRP A 760 55.46 -3.41 -11.34
C TRP A 760 54.82 -3.61 -12.73
N GLN A 761 54.02 -4.67 -12.90
CA GLN A 761 53.15 -4.77 -14.08
C GLN A 761 52.11 -3.64 -14.04
N SER A 762 52.01 -2.93 -15.16
CA SER A 762 51.30 -1.67 -15.31
C SER A 762 49.79 -1.77 -15.08
N ILE A 763 49.21 -0.68 -14.57
CA ILE A 763 47.77 -0.45 -14.53
C ILE A 763 47.30 -0.17 -15.97
N SER A 764 47.02 -1.22 -16.74
CA SER A 764 46.54 -1.12 -18.14
C SER A 764 45.18 -1.78 -18.39
N GLY A 765 44.58 -2.43 -17.39
CA GLY A 765 43.37 -3.24 -17.57
C GLY A 765 42.02 -2.54 -17.37
N LEU A 766 41.94 -1.45 -16.59
CA LEU A 766 40.64 -0.87 -16.20
C LEU A 766 40.09 0.22 -17.14
N LEU A 767 40.96 0.94 -17.85
CA LEU A 767 40.56 2.06 -18.73
C LEU A 767 40.48 1.69 -20.22
N CYS A 768 41.10 0.59 -20.63
CA CYS A 768 41.22 0.20 -22.05
C CYS A 768 40.14 -0.80 -22.52
N GLY A 769 39.26 -1.26 -21.63
CA GLY A 769 38.22 -2.26 -21.94
C GLY A 769 36.86 -1.69 -22.33
N TRP A 770 36.73 -0.36 -22.40
CA TRP A 770 35.45 0.34 -22.57
C TRP A 770 35.47 1.13 -23.89
N PRO A 771 34.68 0.75 -24.91
CA PRO A 771 34.58 1.54 -26.12
C PRO A 771 33.72 2.79 -25.85
N LEU A 772 34.37 3.84 -25.32
CA LEU A 772 33.81 5.18 -25.24
C LEU A 772 33.65 5.73 -26.66
N LYS A 773 32.40 5.91 -27.10
CA LYS A 773 32.06 6.84 -28.18
C LYS A 773 31.54 8.13 -27.55
N PHE A 774 32.10 9.25 -28.01
CA PHE A 774 31.55 10.59 -27.84
C PHE A 774 30.34 10.79 -28.76
#